data_AF-A0A5N5WHE1-F1
#
_entry.id   AF-A0A5N5WHE1-F1
#
_cell.length_a   1.000
_cell.length_b   1.000
_cell.length_c   1.000
_cell.angle_alpha   90.00
_cell.angle_beta   90.00
_cell.angle_gamma   90.00
#
_symmetry.space_group_name_H-M   'P 1'
#
loop_
_entity.id
_entity.type
_entity.pdbx_description
1 polymer ?
#
loop_
_entity_poly.entity_id
_entity_poly.type
_entity_poly.pdbx_seq_one_letter_code
_entity_poly.pdbx_strand_id
1 'polypeptide(L)'
;MDQLRKGLSRNPFRRHKGPGNVQTLTNQVKIQKDGTTNVLLPISSSQSTIQTTQSTESFRPLDLWQKAYDQLDEEERRVLSAIQVTVNLVNKENKAETRVLIDEVIHLTKEDYEEYQQKANGTFRTSSRKIINAALSFKDIINAVAAFDPTQHAASAWAIVSLGLTMTKNYRDQRDALFESSEYLADIITQCAYVEKKCYRDGSPGIQKDLGKALVRLYRAILHFTALVQKAQGASKGRKLLDCVTAITEHPLTELKASVEKERENLRRWIELGEYLHREEDAENILHRVDELSESMKLLIEQFGLANLHIAEGAFYDSYVNQHEDFCLQDTRTDLRRQVLEWAESDGKFIFWLNGMAGTGKSTIARTVAQSFKNRGLLGATFFFKRGEADRGSAKYLISTITRQLVTRHRRLAPDILNAIKNDPDIASKFLSEQSDKLLYQPLMKLHLAQSTTIVIVIDALDECDGENDIYVILRLLSKLQEIKSVHLRVFLTSRPELPIRLGFKQDKNHQDLVLHEIPSPVIEHDIRLFLEHKLSEIRIERSLSLEWPGTENIEKLVKMAVPLFIFAATICRFVGDRDWLPEKRLLAILQDKAVTSTSDMDRTYLPVLNQLFTSKNRSDFTLLLQEFQDIIGVIILLTTPLSVIALAQLTGISKDDISNRLNRFHSVLNIPDNHDTPVRILHLSFRDFLVNAKGHFHVDEGETHEKIVSHCLRVMDTKLKHNVCGLANYGTQRKDIEPHVINQHLTADLQYSCHYWVYHLKQSKGRITESEILCFLKKRFLHWLEVLALIGSISDALGMIDTLEFSAWTSIGAGLSAFLYDARRFTLQNAYIAGIAPLQIYCSGLAFAPVQSIIKKAFYGEMLKQIQRPPVVADSWSPSLQTLEGHSGTVSSVAFTPDGLTLASGSGDNTIKLWDTTTGTQRQTLEGHLDWIHSVAFSPDGLTLASGSSDNTIKLWDITTGTHRQTLEGHLDWIRSVAFSPDGLTLASGSSDNTIKL
;
A
#
# COMPACT_ATOMS: atom_id res chain seq x y z
N MET A 1 35.34 24.24 9.55
CA MET A 1 34.07 24.98 9.68
C MET A 1 32.98 23.95 9.93
N ASP A 2 33.03 23.24 11.04
CA ASP A 2 32.56 23.63 12.38
C ASP A 2 31.03 23.75 12.48
N GLN A 3 30.49 22.72 13.14
CA GLN A 3 29.38 22.75 14.09
C GLN A 3 27.97 23.05 13.57
N LEU A 4 27.19 21.97 13.51
CA LEU A 4 26.04 21.88 14.41
C LEU A 4 26.29 20.79 15.45
N ARG A 5 26.88 21.23 16.56
CA ARG A 5 26.93 20.54 17.86
C ARG A 5 26.48 21.58 18.89
N LYS A 6 25.65 21.13 19.85
CA LYS A 6 25.03 21.85 20.99
C LYS A 6 23.66 22.46 20.67
N GLY A 7 22.63 22.29 21.49
CA GLY A 7 22.44 21.70 22.82
C GLY A 7 20.94 21.80 23.13
N LEU A 8 20.32 21.19 24.14
CA LEU A 8 20.73 20.86 25.50
C LEU A 8 19.71 19.88 26.08
N SER A 9 20.18 18.83 26.76
CA SER A 9 19.40 18.10 27.75
C SER A 9 19.25 18.92 29.03
N ARG A 10 18.05 18.97 29.62
CA ARG A 10 17.87 19.20 31.06
C ARG A 10 16.72 18.35 31.59
N ASN A 11 17.07 17.26 32.26
CA ASN A 11 16.44 16.86 33.53
C ASN A 11 17.39 17.35 34.65
N PRO A 12 16.95 17.72 35.87
CA PRO A 12 16.35 16.73 36.79
C PRO A 12 15.36 17.25 37.87
N PHE A 13 14.63 16.31 38.49
CA PHE A 13 14.08 16.27 39.87
C PHE A 13 13.81 17.57 40.65
N ARG A 14 12.55 17.76 41.11
CA ARG A 14 12.24 17.97 42.55
C ARG A 14 10.75 17.76 42.94
N ARG A 15 10.59 16.93 43.97
CA ARG A 15 9.49 16.71 44.94
C ARG A 15 8.38 17.78 45.05
N HIS A 16 7.11 17.35 45.14
CA HIS A 16 6.35 17.33 46.42
C HIS A 16 4.90 16.78 46.31
N LYS A 17 4.54 15.95 47.31
CA LYS A 17 3.28 15.84 48.07
C LYS A 17 1.92 15.61 47.35
N GLY A 18 1.38 14.41 47.59
CA GLY A 18 0.11 14.20 48.32
C GLY A 18 -1.22 14.37 47.56
N PRO A 19 -2.29 13.66 47.99
CA PRO A 19 -3.25 13.02 47.09
C PRO A 19 -4.58 13.79 46.96
N GLY A 20 -5.27 13.58 45.83
CA GLY A 20 -6.63 14.05 45.60
C GLY A 20 -7.42 13.03 44.77
N ASN A 21 -8.44 12.45 45.40
CA ASN A 21 -9.44 11.52 44.86
C ASN A 21 -10.03 11.96 43.52
N VAL A 22 -10.50 11.00 42.71
CA VAL A 22 -11.93 10.78 42.39
C VAL A 22 -12.08 9.57 41.46
N GLN A 23 -12.68 8.51 42.04
CA GLN A 23 -13.71 7.61 41.50
C GLN A 23 -13.70 7.25 40.00
N THR A 24 -13.42 5.98 39.71
CA THR A 24 -14.04 5.26 38.59
C THR A 24 -15.04 4.24 39.14
N LEU A 25 -16.31 4.53 38.89
CA LEU A 25 -17.47 3.67 39.10
C LEU A 25 -17.43 2.50 38.10
N THR A 26 -17.44 1.30 38.65
CA THR A 26 -17.75 0.04 37.99
C THR A 26 -19.27 -0.13 37.82
N ASN A 27 -19.74 -0.32 36.58
CA ASN A 27 -21.02 -0.97 36.23
C ASN A 27 -20.67 -2.04 35.19
N GLN A 28 -20.57 -3.33 35.55
CA GLN A 28 -21.64 -4.33 35.54
C GLN A 28 -22.54 -4.32 34.30
N VAL A 29 -22.31 -5.29 33.40
CA VAL A 29 -23.38 -5.97 32.65
C VAL A 29 -23.24 -7.47 32.88
N LYS A 30 -24.34 -8.04 33.36
CA LYS A 30 -24.60 -9.45 33.68
C LYS A 30 -24.73 -10.29 32.41
N ILE A 31 -24.22 -11.53 32.45
CA ILE A 31 -24.90 -12.69 31.87
C ILE A 31 -24.93 -13.80 32.93
N GLN A 32 -26.10 -13.99 33.53
CA GLN A 32 -26.62 -15.24 34.12
C GLN A 32 -27.03 -16.15 32.94
N LYS A 33 -27.03 -17.48 32.93
CA LYS A 33 -27.33 -18.56 33.89
C LYS A 33 -27.03 -19.85 33.08
N ASP A 34 -26.61 -21.00 33.61
CA ASP A 34 -27.31 -21.85 34.56
C ASP A 34 -26.32 -22.83 35.19
N GLY A 35 -26.58 -23.18 36.45
CA GLY A 35 -25.86 -24.23 37.16
C GLY A 35 -26.74 -25.45 37.40
N THR A 36 -26.13 -26.54 37.83
CA THR A 36 -26.68 -27.42 38.88
C THR A 36 -25.62 -28.44 39.36
N THR A 37 -25.23 -28.27 40.63
CA THR A 37 -25.10 -29.32 41.69
C THR A 37 -24.15 -30.51 41.50
N ASN A 38 -23.43 -31.03 42.49
CA ASN A 38 -23.32 -30.76 43.92
C ASN A 38 -22.01 -31.39 44.44
N VAL A 39 -21.55 -30.79 45.54
CA VAL A 39 -20.55 -31.17 46.54
C VAL A 39 -20.43 -32.67 46.85
N LEU A 40 -19.19 -33.19 46.99
CA LEU A 40 -18.68 -33.93 48.17
C LEU A 40 -17.30 -34.60 47.88
N LEU A 41 -16.25 -34.14 48.58
CA LEU A 41 -15.11 -34.97 49.01
C LEU A 41 -15.57 -35.79 50.23
N PRO A 42 -15.10 -37.05 50.45
CA PRO A 42 -13.76 -37.24 51.02
C PRO A 42 -13.03 -38.60 50.76
N ILE A 43 -11.69 -38.52 50.86
CA ILE A 43 -10.78 -39.42 51.63
C ILE A 43 -10.67 -40.92 51.27
N SER A 44 -9.53 -41.21 50.63
CA SER A 44 -8.46 -42.18 50.98
C SER A 44 -8.67 -43.69 51.13
N SER A 45 -7.64 -44.38 50.59
CA SER A 45 -6.95 -45.58 51.07
C SER A 45 -7.70 -46.90 50.87
N SER A 46 -7.13 -47.88 50.18
CA SER A 46 -6.09 -48.80 50.66
C SER A 46 -6.18 -50.03 49.71
N GLN A 47 -5.20 -50.90 49.45
CA GLN A 47 -3.96 -51.26 50.10
C GLN A 47 -3.26 -52.30 49.20
N SER A 48 -1.92 -52.16 49.06
CA SER A 48 -0.89 -53.21 49.27
C SER A 48 -0.93 -54.53 48.44
N THR A 49 0.16 -55.17 48.04
CA THR A 49 1.56 -55.17 48.51
C THR A 49 2.33 -56.05 47.52
N ILE A 50 3.60 -55.75 47.19
CA ILE A 50 4.74 -56.66 47.41
C ILE A 50 5.98 -55.78 47.67
N GLN A 51 6.61 -55.98 48.82
CA GLN A 51 7.92 -55.46 49.22
C GLN A 51 9.03 -56.43 48.83
N THR A 52 10.25 -55.92 48.58
CA THR A 52 11.55 -56.40 49.10
C THR A 52 12.63 -55.38 48.68
N THR A 53 13.16 -54.52 49.58
CA THR A 53 14.45 -54.61 50.33
C THR A 53 15.68 -54.77 49.43
N GLN A 54 16.78 -54.01 49.43
CA GLN A 54 17.54 -53.03 50.27
C GLN A 54 18.35 -52.17 49.24
N SER A 55 18.90 -50.98 49.44
CA SER A 55 19.65 -50.37 50.54
C SER A 55 19.72 -48.85 50.34
N THR A 56 19.47 -48.09 51.40
CA THR A 56 19.77 -46.66 51.50
C THR A 56 21.28 -46.41 51.55
N GLU A 57 21.86 -45.93 50.45
CA GLU A 57 23.02 -45.02 50.51
C GLU A 57 22.53 -43.60 50.24
N SER A 58 22.65 -42.74 51.25
CA SER A 58 22.42 -41.31 51.11
C SER A 58 23.42 -40.72 50.12
N PHE A 59 23.00 -40.39 48.90
CA PHE A 59 23.81 -39.61 47.97
C PHE A 59 24.03 -38.21 48.56
N ARG A 60 25.18 -38.01 49.22
CA ARG A 60 25.75 -36.68 49.40
C ARG A 60 26.12 -36.14 48.00
N PRO A 61 25.89 -34.86 47.69
CA PRO A 61 26.35 -34.29 46.43
C PRO A 61 27.86 -34.48 46.33
N LEU A 62 28.33 -35.09 45.24
CA LEU A 62 29.75 -35.26 44.95
C LEU A 62 30.41 -33.88 44.79
N ASP A 63 31.45 -33.59 45.58
CA ASP A 63 32.27 -32.39 45.39
C ASP A 63 33.21 -32.61 44.18
N LEU A 64 32.88 -31.97 43.05
CA LEU A 64 33.65 -32.07 41.80
C LEU A 64 34.96 -31.27 41.87
N TRP A 65 35.03 -30.22 42.70
CA TRP A 65 36.24 -29.43 42.92
C TRP A 65 37.29 -30.22 43.71
N GLN A 66 36.86 -30.94 44.75
CA GLN A 66 37.75 -31.85 45.49
C GLN A 66 38.32 -32.94 44.58
N LYS A 67 37.50 -33.55 43.71
CA LYS A 67 37.97 -34.56 42.74
C LYS A 67 38.97 -34.02 41.72
N ALA A 68 38.83 -32.75 41.34
CA ALA A 68 39.77 -32.09 40.45
C ALA A 68 41.09 -31.78 41.18
N TYR A 69 41.03 -31.31 42.43
CA TYR A 69 42.18 -31.09 43.29
C TYR A 69 42.97 -32.38 43.56
N ASP A 70 42.25 -33.49 43.80
CA ASP A 70 42.83 -34.82 44.01
C ASP A 70 43.50 -35.43 42.76
N GLN A 71 43.47 -34.74 41.61
CA GLN A 71 44.15 -35.13 40.37
C GLN A 71 45.34 -34.23 40.00
N LEU A 72 45.62 -33.19 40.80
CA LEU A 72 46.81 -32.33 40.64
C LEU A 72 48.07 -33.04 41.14
N ASP A 73 49.25 -32.60 40.73
CA ASP A 73 50.49 -33.16 41.28
C ASP A 73 50.74 -32.70 42.74
N GLU A 74 51.68 -33.34 43.43
CA GLU A 74 51.93 -33.10 44.86
C GLU A 74 52.49 -31.69 45.14
N GLU A 75 53.17 -31.10 44.16
CA GLU A 75 53.77 -29.78 44.27
C GLU A 75 52.73 -28.67 44.05
N GLU A 76 51.81 -28.84 43.09
CA GLU A 76 50.65 -27.99 42.83
C GLU A 76 49.71 -27.94 44.02
N ARG A 77 49.43 -29.10 44.62
CA ARG A 77 48.61 -29.17 45.83
C ARG A 77 49.27 -28.46 47.01
N ARG A 78 50.60 -28.57 47.17
CA ARG A 78 51.34 -27.80 48.19
C ARG A 78 51.20 -26.30 47.97
N VAL A 79 51.37 -25.82 46.74
CA VAL A 79 51.23 -24.38 46.40
C VAL A 79 49.82 -23.87 46.66
N LEU A 80 48.79 -24.62 46.23
CA LEU A 80 47.38 -24.24 46.45
C LEU A 80 46.96 -24.33 47.92
N SER A 81 47.48 -25.31 48.67
CA SER A 81 47.24 -25.40 50.12
C SER A 81 47.85 -24.23 50.88
N ALA A 82 48.99 -23.70 50.43
CA ALA A 82 49.57 -22.48 50.98
C ALA A 82 48.66 -21.27 50.75
N ILE A 83 47.95 -21.18 49.62
CA ILE A 83 46.94 -20.13 49.37
C ILE A 83 45.80 -20.25 50.38
N GLN A 84 45.24 -21.46 50.57
CA GLN A 84 44.21 -21.71 51.58
C GLN A 84 44.69 -21.35 52.99
N VAL A 85 45.97 -21.61 53.34
CA VAL A 85 46.53 -21.26 54.65
C VAL A 85 46.77 -19.75 54.81
N THR A 86 47.22 -19.03 53.77
CA THR A 86 47.36 -17.56 53.81
C THR A 86 46.00 -16.86 53.91
N VAL A 87 45.00 -17.38 53.21
CA VAL A 87 43.60 -16.91 53.29
C VAL A 87 43.01 -17.19 54.68
N ASN A 88 43.36 -18.32 55.31
CA ASN A 88 42.93 -18.69 56.66
C ASN A 88 43.70 -17.96 57.79
N LEU A 89 44.84 -17.32 57.53
CA LEU A 89 45.63 -16.59 58.53
C LEU A 89 45.18 -15.12 58.72
N VAL A 90 44.28 -14.61 57.87
CA VAL A 90 43.84 -13.21 57.90
C VAL A 90 42.57 -12.97 58.74
N ASN A 91 41.84 -13.99 59.22
CA ASN A 91 41.03 -14.01 60.45
C ASN A 91 40.14 -15.26 60.46
N LYS A 92 39.93 -15.86 61.65
CA LYS A 92 39.06 -17.03 61.87
C LYS A 92 37.65 -16.59 62.27
N GLU A 93 36.62 -16.93 61.48
CA GLU A 93 35.37 -17.61 61.87
C GLU A 93 34.31 -17.64 60.73
N ASN A 94 33.99 -18.87 60.28
CA ASN A 94 32.75 -19.36 59.63
C ASN A 94 32.38 -18.89 58.20
N LYS A 95 31.71 -19.81 57.46
CA LYS A 95 31.22 -19.83 56.04
C LYS A 95 30.71 -18.52 55.38
N ALA A 96 30.61 -17.41 56.09
CA ALA A 96 30.39 -16.07 55.55
C ALA A 96 31.64 -15.47 54.88
N GLU A 97 32.83 -16.03 55.10
CA GLU A 97 34.13 -15.44 54.73
C GLU A 97 34.41 -15.30 53.22
N THR A 98 33.97 -16.23 52.36
CA THR A 98 34.18 -16.10 50.89
C THR A 98 33.41 -14.92 50.32
N ARG A 99 32.26 -14.56 50.91
CA ARG A 99 31.47 -13.39 50.49
C ARG A 99 32.13 -12.08 50.87
N VAL A 100 32.73 -12.02 52.06
CA VAL A 100 33.39 -10.80 52.58
C VAL A 100 34.63 -10.47 51.75
N LEU A 101 35.46 -11.46 51.40
CA LEU A 101 36.62 -11.28 50.52
C LEU A 101 36.21 -10.77 49.12
N ILE A 102 35.11 -11.27 48.56
CA ILE A 102 34.64 -10.86 47.23
C ILE A 102 33.97 -9.48 47.28
N ASP A 103 33.20 -9.16 48.33
CA ASP A 103 32.63 -7.83 48.54
C ASP A 103 33.72 -6.77 48.75
N GLU A 104 34.81 -7.11 49.43
CA GLU A 104 36.00 -6.24 49.59
C GLU A 104 36.70 -5.98 48.25
N VAL A 105 36.85 -7.01 47.40
CA VAL A 105 37.40 -6.87 46.06
C VAL A 105 36.51 -6.00 45.17
N ILE A 106 35.18 -6.17 45.24
CA ILE A 106 34.22 -5.32 44.52
C ILE A 106 34.31 -3.87 45.00
N HIS A 107 34.44 -3.65 46.31
CA HIS A 107 34.55 -2.33 46.90
C HIS A 107 35.84 -1.62 46.45
N LEU A 108 37.00 -2.28 46.59
CA LEU A 108 38.30 -1.74 46.17
C LEU A 108 38.33 -1.46 44.66
N THR A 109 37.75 -2.34 43.84
CA THR A 109 37.66 -2.14 42.38
C THR A 109 36.77 -0.95 42.01
N LYS A 110 35.74 -0.67 42.81
CA LYS A 110 34.83 0.46 42.59
C LYS A 110 35.44 1.79 43.05
N GLU A 111 36.13 1.81 44.19
CA GLU A 111 36.88 2.99 44.65
C GLU A 111 38.00 3.38 43.67
N ASP A 112 38.80 2.40 43.23
CA ASP A 112 39.88 2.65 42.25
C ASP A 112 39.31 3.11 40.88
N TYR A 113 38.09 2.68 40.49
CA TYR A 113 37.40 3.18 39.29
C TYR A 113 36.93 4.63 39.43
N GLU A 114 36.42 5.01 40.60
CA GLU A 114 35.92 6.36 40.88
C GLU A 114 37.05 7.38 41.02
N GLU A 115 38.17 7.02 41.65
CA GLU A 115 39.35 7.88 41.78
C GLU A 115 40.05 8.11 40.42
N TYR A 116 40.04 7.09 39.54
CA TYR A 116 40.67 7.16 38.22
C TYR A 116 39.79 7.76 37.12
N GLN A 117 38.46 7.83 37.33
CA GLN A 117 37.49 8.46 36.41
C GLN A 117 37.86 9.92 36.07
N GLN A 118 38.64 10.56 36.93
CA GLN A 118 39.10 11.93 36.78
C GLN A 118 40.31 12.07 35.82
N LYS A 119 41.00 11.00 35.38
CA LYS A 119 42.32 11.12 34.72
C LYS A 119 42.63 10.31 33.43
N ALA A 120 41.74 9.50 32.80
CA ALA A 120 42.16 8.69 31.62
C ALA A 120 41.13 8.34 30.52
N ASN A 121 41.67 7.99 29.34
CA ASN A 121 41.03 7.71 28.02
C ASN A 121 40.19 6.41 27.91
N GLY A 122 39.35 6.36 26.87
CA GLY A 122 38.15 5.49 26.75
C GLY A 122 38.30 3.98 26.57
N THR A 123 39.46 3.41 26.23
CA THR A 123 39.59 1.94 26.01
C THR A 123 39.45 1.16 27.32
N PHE A 124 40.07 1.65 28.40
CA PHE A 124 40.02 1.05 29.75
C PHE A 124 38.62 1.09 30.37
N ARG A 125 37.78 2.04 29.94
CA ARG A 125 36.38 2.19 30.36
C ARG A 125 35.53 0.99 29.95
N THR A 126 35.87 0.35 28.83
CA THR A 126 35.14 -0.79 28.27
C THR A 126 35.46 -2.07 29.04
N SER A 127 36.74 -2.35 29.29
CA SER A 127 37.19 -3.55 30.00
C SER A 127 36.83 -3.49 31.49
N SER A 128 37.01 -2.33 32.15
CA SER A 128 36.59 -2.15 33.56
C SER A 128 35.08 -2.34 33.75
N ARG A 129 34.27 -1.90 32.77
CA ARG A 129 32.81 -2.08 32.80
C ARG A 129 32.41 -3.53 32.58
N LYS A 130 33.11 -4.27 31.72
CA LYS A 130 32.89 -5.71 31.54
C LYS A 130 33.21 -6.50 32.81
N ILE A 131 34.30 -6.18 33.50
CA ILE A 131 34.68 -6.83 34.75
C ILE A 131 33.75 -6.48 35.90
N ILE A 132 33.33 -5.21 36.04
CA ILE A 132 32.31 -4.83 37.02
C ILE A 132 30.98 -5.54 36.72
N ASN A 133 30.60 -5.65 35.45
CA ASN A 133 29.39 -6.39 35.07
C ASN A 133 29.52 -7.89 35.33
N ALA A 134 30.68 -8.50 35.12
CA ALA A 134 30.96 -9.90 35.45
C ALA A 134 30.94 -10.12 36.97
N ALA A 135 31.59 -9.25 37.75
CA ALA A 135 31.59 -9.33 39.22
C ALA A 135 30.18 -9.09 39.81
N LEU A 136 29.39 -8.19 39.23
CA LEU A 136 28.01 -7.92 39.64
C LEU A 136 27.03 -9.03 39.23
N SER A 137 27.18 -9.63 38.04
CA SER A 137 26.36 -10.80 37.64
C SER A 137 26.66 -12.02 38.51
N PHE A 138 27.85 -12.06 39.11
CA PHE A 138 28.29 -13.15 39.99
C PHE A 138 27.72 -13.07 41.41
N LYS A 139 27.23 -11.92 41.89
CA LYS A 139 26.62 -11.79 43.24
C LYS A 139 25.46 -12.78 43.46
N ASP A 140 24.71 -13.09 42.40
CA ASP A 140 23.60 -14.04 42.44
C ASP A 140 24.04 -15.51 42.28
N ILE A 141 25.20 -15.73 41.66
CA ILE A 141 25.80 -17.06 41.39
C ILE A 141 26.61 -17.57 42.59
N ILE A 142 27.18 -16.67 43.41
CA ILE A 142 27.93 -16.98 44.65
C ILE A 142 27.10 -17.78 45.66
N ASN A 143 25.80 -17.48 45.79
CA ASN A 143 24.90 -18.27 46.65
C ASN A 143 24.83 -19.74 46.20
N ALA A 144 25.02 -20.00 44.91
CA ALA A 144 25.00 -21.33 44.32
C ALA A 144 26.39 -21.99 44.38
N VAL A 145 27.47 -21.30 43.97
CA VAL A 145 28.84 -21.85 43.98
C VAL A 145 29.34 -22.17 45.40
N ALA A 146 29.05 -21.32 46.39
CA ALA A 146 29.37 -21.59 47.79
C ALA A 146 28.58 -22.79 48.38
N ALA A 147 27.49 -23.20 47.74
CA ALA A 147 26.75 -24.42 48.07
C ALA A 147 27.31 -25.67 47.36
N PHE A 148 28.15 -25.51 46.34
CA PHE A 148 28.66 -26.58 45.47
C PHE A 148 30.14 -26.95 45.71
N ASP A 149 30.94 -26.05 46.27
CA ASP A 149 32.32 -26.28 46.71
C ASP A 149 32.46 -26.12 48.24
N PRO A 150 32.11 -27.13 49.04
CA PRO A 150 32.28 -27.09 50.49
C PRO A 150 33.76 -27.11 50.94
N THR A 151 34.70 -27.40 50.03
CA THR A 151 36.14 -27.52 50.31
C THR A 151 36.94 -26.25 49.99
N GLN A 152 36.27 -25.22 49.46
CA GLN A 152 36.81 -23.86 49.18
C GLN A 152 37.98 -23.83 48.18
N HIS A 153 38.10 -24.80 47.28
CA HIS A 153 39.14 -24.81 46.25
C HIS A 153 38.86 -23.76 45.15
N ALA A 154 37.60 -23.45 44.84
CA ALA A 154 37.21 -22.37 43.93
C ALA A 154 37.62 -20.99 44.46
N ALA A 155 37.72 -20.81 45.78
CA ALA A 155 38.18 -19.56 46.40
C ALA A 155 39.66 -19.27 46.06
N SER A 156 40.49 -20.30 45.86
CA SER A 156 41.90 -20.13 45.49
C SER A 156 42.08 -19.57 44.07
N ALA A 157 41.24 -19.98 43.12
CA ALA A 157 41.22 -19.44 41.76
C ALA A 157 40.77 -17.97 41.73
N TRP A 158 39.79 -17.61 42.56
CA TRP A 158 39.32 -16.22 42.69
C TRP A 158 40.26 -15.30 43.45
N ALA A 159 41.06 -15.81 44.39
CA ALA A 159 42.12 -15.04 45.04
C ALA A 159 43.15 -14.52 44.02
N ILE A 160 43.39 -15.27 42.94
CA ILE A 160 44.29 -14.86 41.85
C ILE A 160 43.65 -13.79 40.95
N VAL A 161 42.36 -13.89 40.67
CA VAL A 161 41.60 -12.83 39.96
C VAL A 161 41.64 -11.52 40.76
N SER A 162 41.46 -11.58 42.08
CA SER A 162 41.57 -10.45 43.01
C SER A 162 42.98 -9.84 43.05
N LEU A 163 44.00 -10.70 43.05
CA LEU A 163 45.41 -10.30 43.06
C LEU A 163 45.83 -9.61 41.76
N GLY A 164 45.32 -10.09 40.62
CA GLY A 164 45.47 -9.44 39.32
C GLY A 164 44.86 -8.03 39.31
N LEU A 165 43.74 -7.82 40.02
CA LEU A 165 43.10 -6.52 40.18
C LEU A 165 43.89 -5.57 41.09
N THR A 166 44.45 -6.05 42.21
CA THR A 166 45.17 -5.21 43.20
C THR A 166 46.60 -4.84 42.81
N MET A 167 47.32 -5.66 42.03
CA MET A 167 48.67 -5.34 41.54
C MET A 167 48.70 -4.21 40.49
N THR A 168 47.56 -3.80 39.95
CA THR A 168 47.44 -2.75 38.93
C THR A 168 47.82 -1.35 39.41
N LYS A 169 48.07 -1.11 40.70
CA LYS A 169 48.33 0.23 41.24
C LYS A 169 49.73 0.78 40.90
N ASN A 170 50.73 -0.06 40.58
CA ASN A 170 52.14 0.37 40.57
C ASN A 170 52.97 0.20 39.26
N TYR A 171 52.50 -0.49 38.21
CA TYR A 171 53.30 -0.65 36.97
C TYR A 171 52.42 -0.57 35.71
N ARG A 172 52.80 0.25 34.72
CA ARG A 172 51.93 0.65 33.58
C ARG A 172 51.92 -0.33 32.40
N ASP A 173 53.04 -0.99 32.08
CA ASP A 173 53.14 -1.81 30.85
C ASP A 173 52.86 -3.31 31.07
N GLN A 174 52.76 -3.74 32.34
CA GLN A 174 52.43 -5.12 32.73
C GLN A 174 50.93 -5.32 33.02
N ARG A 175 50.11 -4.29 32.72
CA ARG A 175 48.69 -4.19 33.09
C ARG A 175 47.74 -5.00 32.22
N ASP A 176 48.02 -5.20 30.94
CA ASP A 176 47.00 -5.72 30.01
C ASP A 176 46.91 -7.27 30.04
N ALA A 177 48.03 -7.97 30.15
CA ALA A 177 48.06 -9.44 30.03
C ALA A 177 47.55 -10.17 31.30
N LEU A 178 47.86 -9.65 32.49
CA LEU A 178 47.34 -10.16 33.78
C LEU A 178 45.85 -9.83 33.95
N PHE A 179 45.38 -8.79 33.26
CA PHE A 179 44.00 -8.36 33.24
C PHE A 179 43.17 -9.21 32.28
N GLU A 180 43.70 -9.55 31.09
CA GLU A 180 43.09 -10.51 30.17
C GLU A 180 42.99 -11.92 30.78
N SER A 181 43.98 -12.37 31.55
CA SER A 181 43.91 -13.68 32.22
C SER A 181 42.86 -13.70 33.32
N SER A 182 42.75 -12.61 34.08
CA SER A 182 41.76 -12.46 35.16
C SER A 182 40.32 -12.33 34.60
N GLU A 183 40.14 -11.60 33.50
CA GLU A 183 38.85 -11.50 32.79
C GLU A 183 38.40 -12.88 32.24
N TYR A 184 39.32 -13.60 31.58
CA TYR A 184 39.02 -14.91 31.00
C TYR A 184 38.70 -15.98 32.06
N LEU A 185 39.46 -16.01 33.18
CA LEU A 185 39.22 -16.96 34.26
C LEU A 185 37.84 -16.73 34.93
N ALA A 186 37.46 -15.46 35.12
CA ALA A 186 36.16 -15.09 35.69
C ALA A 186 34.99 -15.55 34.80
N ASP A 187 35.10 -15.40 33.48
CA ASP A 187 34.07 -15.84 32.52
C ASP A 187 33.91 -17.38 32.52
N ILE A 188 35.02 -18.13 32.46
CA ILE A 188 34.98 -19.59 32.47
C ILE A 188 34.34 -20.12 33.76
N ILE A 189 34.79 -19.65 34.92
CA ILE A 189 34.26 -20.13 36.21
C ILE A 189 32.74 -19.87 36.29
N THR A 190 32.27 -18.74 35.76
CA THR A 190 30.85 -18.39 35.71
C THR A 190 30.04 -19.35 34.84
N GLN A 191 30.54 -19.68 33.64
CA GLN A 191 29.87 -20.61 32.74
C GLN A 191 29.80 -22.02 33.33
N CYS A 192 30.85 -22.47 34.00
CA CYS A 192 30.91 -23.81 34.61
C CYS A 192 29.93 -23.95 35.78
N ALA A 193 29.84 -22.92 36.62
CA ALA A 193 28.86 -22.86 37.71
C ALA A 193 27.41 -22.95 37.19
N TYR A 194 27.12 -22.30 36.06
CA TYR A 194 25.80 -22.37 35.42
C TYR A 194 25.50 -23.78 34.90
N VAL A 195 26.45 -24.40 34.20
CA VAL A 195 26.32 -25.77 33.67
C VAL A 195 26.16 -26.79 34.80
N GLU A 196 26.96 -26.71 35.86
CA GLU A 196 26.87 -27.65 36.99
C GLU A 196 25.51 -27.54 37.71
N LYS A 197 24.99 -26.32 37.86
CA LYS A 197 23.68 -26.09 38.49
C LYS A 197 22.53 -26.64 37.63
N LYS A 198 22.47 -26.26 36.35
CA LYS A 198 21.31 -26.57 35.49
C LYS A 198 21.34 -27.94 34.81
N CYS A 199 22.53 -28.46 34.49
CA CYS A 199 22.66 -29.63 33.63
C CYS A 199 23.19 -30.87 34.37
N TYR A 200 23.99 -30.69 35.44
CA TYR A 200 24.57 -31.82 36.18
C TYR A 200 23.70 -32.27 37.36
N ARG A 201 23.21 -31.36 38.22
CA ARG A 201 22.42 -31.76 39.40
C ARG A 201 20.93 -32.02 39.14
N ASP A 202 20.31 -31.26 38.23
CA ASP A 202 18.88 -31.39 37.90
C ASP A 202 18.62 -32.29 36.66
N GLY A 203 19.66 -32.91 36.10
CA GLY A 203 19.62 -33.72 34.87
C GLY A 203 19.41 -35.23 35.11
N SER A 204 19.10 -35.98 34.03
CA SER A 204 18.83 -37.42 34.08
C SER A 204 20.09 -38.27 34.36
N PRO A 205 19.97 -39.44 35.03
CA PRO A 205 21.12 -40.20 35.52
C PRO A 205 22.08 -40.72 34.44
N GLY A 206 21.63 -40.82 33.17
CA GLY A 206 22.44 -41.33 32.06
C GLY A 206 23.54 -40.36 31.58
N ILE A 207 23.31 -39.04 31.70
CA ILE A 207 24.21 -37.99 31.19
C ILE A 207 25.15 -37.47 32.29
N GLN A 208 24.77 -37.65 33.56
CA GLN A 208 25.55 -37.19 34.72
C GLN A 208 26.98 -37.74 34.74
N LYS A 209 27.21 -39.00 34.39
CA LYS A 209 28.54 -39.62 34.56
C LYS A 209 29.62 -38.99 33.66
N ASP A 210 29.28 -38.62 32.43
CA ASP A 210 30.25 -38.10 31.46
C ASP A 210 30.33 -36.57 31.50
N LEU A 211 29.22 -35.89 31.79
CA LEU A 211 29.22 -34.44 32.09
C LEU A 211 30.05 -34.13 33.34
N GLY A 212 29.96 -34.97 34.38
CA GLY A 212 30.77 -34.83 35.59
C GLY A 212 32.27 -35.00 35.33
N LYS A 213 32.68 -35.89 34.42
CA LYS A 213 34.10 -36.05 34.04
C LYS A 213 34.63 -34.84 33.29
N ALA A 214 33.83 -34.25 32.39
CA ALA A 214 34.20 -33.06 31.64
C ALA A 214 34.38 -31.85 32.60
N LEU A 215 33.44 -31.66 33.54
CA LEU A 215 33.54 -30.62 34.57
C LEU A 215 34.76 -30.81 35.48
N VAL A 216 35.06 -32.03 35.94
CA VAL A 216 36.25 -32.31 36.77
C VAL A 216 37.55 -32.01 36.02
N ARG A 217 37.64 -32.34 34.72
CA ARG A 217 38.83 -32.01 33.90
C ARG A 217 39.01 -30.51 33.74
N LEU A 218 37.92 -29.78 33.58
CA LEU A 218 37.96 -28.35 33.38
C LEU A 218 38.29 -27.61 34.70
N TYR A 219 37.73 -28.05 35.83
CA TYR A 219 38.15 -27.57 37.16
C TYR A 219 39.61 -27.87 37.47
N ARG A 220 40.13 -29.03 37.04
CA ARG A 220 41.56 -29.36 37.19
C ARG A 220 42.44 -28.39 36.39
N ALA A 221 42.07 -28.08 35.15
CA ALA A 221 42.82 -27.12 34.33
C ALA A 221 42.86 -25.72 34.96
N ILE A 222 41.74 -25.28 35.55
CA ILE A 222 41.65 -24.00 36.28
C ILE A 222 42.56 -24.02 37.51
N LEU A 223 42.54 -25.11 38.31
CA LEU A 223 43.37 -25.21 39.51
C LEU A 223 44.87 -25.33 39.18
N HIS A 224 45.24 -26.05 38.12
CA HIS A 224 46.62 -26.14 37.63
C HIS A 224 47.16 -24.75 37.24
N PHE A 225 46.41 -23.99 36.45
CA PHE A 225 46.78 -22.61 36.12
C PHE A 225 46.91 -21.74 37.37
N THR A 226 45.99 -21.90 38.33
CA THR A 226 46.02 -21.19 39.62
C THR A 226 47.32 -21.50 40.39
N ALA A 227 47.73 -22.76 40.45
CA ALA A 227 48.96 -23.17 41.12
C ALA A 227 50.21 -22.56 40.44
N LEU A 228 50.25 -22.54 39.10
CA LEU A 228 51.35 -21.96 38.34
C LEU A 228 51.53 -20.46 38.59
N VAL A 229 50.42 -19.71 38.61
CA VAL A 229 50.45 -18.26 38.88
C VAL A 229 50.96 -17.99 40.29
N GLN A 230 50.54 -18.78 41.28
CA GLN A 230 50.99 -18.61 42.66
C GLN A 230 52.46 -18.99 42.86
N LYS A 231 52.94 -20.05 42.18
CA LYS A 231 54.34 -20.48 42.23
C LYS A 231 55.27 -19.37 41.73
N ALA A 232 54.86 -18.65 40.68
CA ALA A 232 55.61 -17.52 40.16
C ALA A 232 55.65 -16.31 41.14
N GLN A 233 54.67 -16.18 42.05
CA GLN A 233 54.66 -15.14 43.08
C GLN A 233 55.53 -15.45 44.31
N GLY A 234 55.64 -16.72 44.70
CA GLY A 234 56.41 -17.14 45.89
C GLY A 234 57.93 -16.95 45.76
N ALA A 235 58.45 -16.77 44.55
CA ALA A 235 59.87 -16.54 44.25
C ALA A 235 60.31 -15.07 44.50
N SER A 236 60.14 -14.61 45.75
CA SER A 236 60.78 -13.48 46.46
C SER A 236 60.93 -12.09 45.81
N LYS A 237 60.36 -11.10 46.52
CA LYS A 237 60.72 -9.67 46.68
C LYS A 237 61.81 -9.10 45.75
N GLY A 238 61.35 -8.18 44.88
CA GLY A 238 62.16 -7.07 44.36
C GLY A 238 63.10 -7.42 43.21
N ARG A 239 62.75 -6.92 42.01
CA ARG A 239 63.53 -6.91 40.75
C ARG A 239 63.51 -8.14 39.82
N LYS A 240 62.91 -9.29 40.19
CA LYS A 240 62.64 -10.41 39.25
C LYS A 240 61.19 -10.53 38.75
N LEU A 241 60.36 -9.52 39.03
CA LEU A 241 58.94 -9.52 38.64
C LEU A 241 58.70 -9.36 37.12
N LEU A 242 59.71 -8.87 36.37
CA LEU A 242 59.60 -8.65 34.93
C LEU A 242 59.69 -9.97 34.12
N ASP A 243 60.56 -10.90 34.55
CA ASP A 243 60.76 -12.19 33.87
C ASP A 243 59.68 -13.23 34.22
N CYS A 244 59.05 -13.10 35.40
CA CYS A 244 57.96 -14.01 35.81
C CYS A 244 56.64 -13.71 35.09
N VAL A 245 56.35 -12.46 34.75
CA VAL A 245 55.08 -12.10 34.10
C VAL A 245 55.07 -12.56 32.64
N THR A 246 56.17 -12.42 31.90
CA THR A 246 56.29 -12.96 30.52
C THR A 246 56.20 -14.50 30.48
N ALA A 247 56.69 -15.19 31.51
CA ALA A 247 56.56 -16.65 31.63
C ALA A 247 55.11 -17.12 31.92
N ILE A 248 54.27 -16.29 32.53
CA ILE A 248 52.88 -16.60 32.89
C ILE A 248 51.90 -16.27 31.75
N THR A 249 52.17 -15.25 30.95
CA THR A 249 51.14 -14.66 30.08
C THR A 249 51.11 -15.14 28.64
N GLU A 250 52.21 -15.66 28.07
CA GLU A 250 52.19 -16.10 26.66
C GLU A 250 51.84 -17.57 26.46
N HIS A 251 52.44 -18.50 27.21
CA HIS A 251 52.30 -19.95 26.96
C HIS A 251 51.26 -20.65 27.87
N PRO A 252 51.25 -20.45 29.20
CA PRO A 252 50.29 -21.15 30.07
C PRO A 252 48.84 -20.69 29.90
N LEU A 253 48.62 -19.40 29.59
CA LEU A 253 47.28 -18.85 29.35
C LEU A 253 46.71 -19.31 28.01
N THR A 254 47.53 -19.41 26.96
CA THR A 254 47.09 -19.96 25.67
C THR A 254 46.82 -21.46 25.75
N GLU A 255 47.60 -22.19 26.55
CA GLU A 255 47.38 -23.62 26.81
C GLU A 255 46.10 -23.85 27.64
N LEU A 256 45.85 -23.02 28.66
CA LEU A 256 44.59 -23.02 29.40
C LEU A 256 43.41 -22.69 28.46
N LYS A 257 43.52 -21.63 27.65
CA LYS A 257 42.51 -21.26 26.65
C LYS A 257 42.20 -22.42 25.70
N ALA A 258 43.22 -23.09 25.17
CA ALA A 258 43.05 -24.23 24.27
C ALA A 258 42.43 -25.45 24.96
N SER A 259 42.83 -25.75 26.20
CA SER A 259 42.26 -26.85 26.99
C SER A 259 40.80 -26.59 27.37
N VAL A 260 40.45 -25.35 27.71
CA VAL A 260 39.08 -24.94 28.04
C VAL A 260 38.20 -24.98 26.80
N GLU A 261 38.66 -24.47 25.66
CA GLU A 261 37.84 -24.44 24.44
C GLU A 261 37.56 -25.85 23.89
N LYS A 262 38.54 -26.76 24.01
CA LYS A 262 38.37 -28.18 23.67
C LYS A 262 37.30 -28.86 24.53
N GLU A 263 37.35 -28.67 25.84
CA GLU A 263 36.35 -29.28 26.74
C GLU A 263 35.00 -28.56 26.65
N ARG A 264 34.96 -27.27 26.33
CA ARG A 264 33.74 -26.51 26.04
C ARG A 264 33.04 -27.02 24.77
N GLU A 265 33.78 -27.40 23.74
CA GLU A 265 33.21 -28.00 22.54
C GLU A 265 32.67 -29.41 22.81
N ASN A 266 33.37 -30.22 23.61
CA ASN A 266 32.86 -31.50 24.09
C ASN A 266 31.55 -31.31 24.88
N LEU A 267 31.54 -30.35 25.81
CA LEU A 267 30.39 -30.08 26.67
C LEU A 267 29.20 -29.53 25.86
N ARG A 268 29.46 -28.71 24.84
CA ARG A 268 28.46 -28.25 23.86
C ARG A 268 27.86 -29.42 23.09
N ARG A 269 28.67 -30.37 22.59
CA ARG A 269 28.17 -31.57 21.90
C ARG A 269 27.27 -32.42 22.80
N TRP A 270 27.57 -32.52 24.10
CA TRP A 270 26.73 -33.24 25.06
C TRP A 270 25.44 -32.50 25.41
N ILE A 271 25.48 -31.16 25.49
CA ILE A 271 24.27 -30.33 25.66
C ILE A 271 23.39 -30.43 24.41
N GLU A 272 23.96 -30.38 23.21
CA GLU A 272 23.25 -30.56 21.94
C GLU A 272 22.63 -31.97 21.82
N LEU A 273 23.31 -33.01 22.33
CA LEU A 273 22.76 -34.37 22.40
C LEU A 273 21.64 -34.51 23.44
N GLY A 274 21.76 -33.83 24.58
CA GLY A 274 20.76 -33.82 25.65
C GLY A 274 19.51 -33.00 25.29
N GLU A 275 19.67 -31.91 24.54
CA GLU A 275 18.57 -31.09 24.02
C GLU A 275 17.74 -31.78 22.93
N TYR A 276 18.26 -32.86 22.31
CA TYR A 276 17.55 -33.65 21.31
C TYR A 276 16.46 -34.57 21.90
N LEU A 277 16.51 -34.88 23.21
CA LEU A 277 15.61 -35.83 23.87
C LEU A 277 14.51 -35.16 24.74
N HIS A 278 14.46 -33.83 24.81
CA HIS A 278 13.48 -33.09 25.63
C HIS A 278 12.63 -32.09 24.83
N ARG A 279 12.43 -32.32 23.54
CA ARG A 279 11.58 -31.46 22.70
C ARG A 279 10.65 -32.26 21.79
N GLU A 280 9.71 -32.97 22.38
CA GLU A 280 8.45 -33.27 21.66
C GLU A 280 7.33 -32.37 22.21
N GLU A 281 7.11 -32.36 23.53
CA GLU A 281 5.93 -31.70 24.11
C GLU A 281 5.98 -30.15 24.12
N ASP A 282 7.12 -29.55 24.49
CA ASP A 282 7.28 -28.08 24.47
C ASP A 282 7.48 -27.54 23.05
N ALA A 283 8.05 -28.34 22.15
CA ALA A 283 8.19 -27.98 20.75
C ALA A 283 6.84 -27.99 20.04
N GLU A 284 5.96 -28.97 20.30
CA GLU A 284 4.60 -28.98 19.75
C GLU A 284 3.75 -27.80 20.27
N ASN A 285 3.88 -27.43 21.54
CA ASN A 285 3.12 -26.30 22.09
C ASN A 285 3.63 -24.94 21.57
N ILE A 286 4.95 -24.78 21.40
CA ILE A 286 5.53 -23.59 20.77
C ILE A 286 5.22 -23.57 19.26
N LEU A 287 5.26 -24.71 18.56
CA LEU A 287 4.87 -24.82 17.16
C LEU A 287 3.39 -24.46 16.99
N HIS A 288 2.49 -24.96 17.84
CA HIS A 288 1.07 -24.58 17.82
C HIS A 288 0.86 -23.08 18.03
N ARG A 289 1.61 -22.45 18.95
CA ARG A 289 1.54 -21.00 19.17
C ARG A 289 2.17 -20.18 18.05
N VAL A 290 3.23 -20.70 17.43
CA VAL A 290 3.85 -20.10 16.23
C VAL A 290 2.95 -20.27 15.03
N ASP A 291 2.17 -21.35 14.93
CA ASP A 291 1.17 -21.58 13.89
C ASP A 291 -0.03 -20.64 14.07
N GLU A 292 -0.53 -20.44 15.30
CA GLU A 292 -1.57 -19.43 15.60
C GLU A 292 -1.10 -17.99 15.33
N LEU A 293 0.14 -17.65 15.71
CA LEU A 293 0.75 -16.36 15.41
C LEU A 293 1.03 -16.21 13.91
N SER A 294 1.42 -17.28 13.22
CA SER A 294 1.63 -17.27 11.78
C SER A 294 0.31 -17.13 11.03
N GLU A 295 -0.78 -17.75 11.47
CA GLU A 295 -2.12 -17.52 10.90
C GLU A 295 -2.58 -16.08 11.13
N SER A 296 -2.43 -15.58 12.36
CA SER A 296 -2.79 -14.20 12.71
C SER A 296 -1.96 -13.18 11.92
N MET A 297 -0.67 -13.44 11.73
CA MET A 297 0.24 -12.60 10.97
C MET A 297 0.02 -12.73 9.46
N LYS A 298 -0.35 -13.91 8.94
CA LYS A 298 -0.83 -14.08 7.56
C LYS A 298 -2.11 -13.27 7.34
N LEU A 299 -3.10 -13.33 8.23
CA LEU A 299 -4.32 -12.54 8.13
C LEU A 299 -4.05 -11.03 8.16
N LEU A 300 -3.10 -10.58 8.99
CA LEU A 300 -2.65 -9.18 9.01
C LEU A 300 -1.91 -8.78 7.72
N ILE A 301 -0.99 -9.60 7.22
CA ILE A 301 -0.27 -9.35 5.95
C ILE A 301 -1.25 -9.38 4.76
N GLU A 302 -2.22 -10.30 4.77
CA GLU A 302 -3.31 -10.36 3.79
C GLU A 302 -4.14 -9.07 3.82
N GLN A 303 -4.49 -8.57 5.01
CA GLN A 303 -5.23 -7.31 5.15
C GLN A 303 -4.42 -6.08 4.73
N PHE A 304 -3.13 -5.99 5.09
CA PHE A 304 -2.27 -4.87 4.73
C PHE A 304 -1.88 -4.88 3.24
N GLY A 305 -1.61 -6.04 2.65
CA GLY A 305 -1.29 -6.16 1.22
C GLY A 305 -2.49 -5.84 0.33
N LEU A 306 -3.70 -6.25 0.71
CA LEU A 306 -4.94 -5.89 0.01
C LEU A 306 -5.32 -4.41 0.19
N ALA A 307 -4.81 -3.71 1.21
CA ALA A 307 -5.04 -2.29 1.39
C ALA A 307 -4.35 -1.43 0.31
N ASN A 308 -3.27 -1.94 -0.30
CA ASN A 308 -2.59 -1.26 -1.43
C ASN A 308 -3.40 -1.28 -2.73
N LEU A 309 -4.40 -2.17 -2.86
CA LEU A 309 -5.34 -2.11 -3.97
C LEU A 309 -6.34 -0.98 -3.73
N HIS A 310 -6.14 0.14 -4.42
CA HIS A 310 -7.09 1.26 -4.44
C HIS A 310 -8.44 0.77 -4.97
N ILE A 311 -9.50 1.02 -4.21
CA ILE A 311 -10.88 0.69 -4.57
C ILE A 311 -11.58 1.96 -5.00
N ALA A 312 -12.43 1.88 -6.03
CA ALA A 312 -13.38 2.95 -6.33
C ALA A 312 -14.49 3.03 -5.27
N GLU A 313 -14.48 4.11 -4.47
CA GLU A 313 -15.50 4.35 -3.46
C GLU A 313 -16.89 4.49 -4.11
N GLY A 314 -17.89 3.75 -3.60
CA GLY A 314 -19.25 3.77 -4.17
C GLY A 314 -19.48 2.81 -5.34
N ALA A 315 -18.47 2.07 -5.81
CA ALA A 315 -18.62 1.08 -6.89
C ALA A 315 -19.41 -0.17 -6.46
N PHE A 316 -19.57 -0.38 -5.15
CA PHE A 316 -20.30 -1.51 -4.58
C PHE A 316 -21.80 -1.24 -4.65
N TYR A 317 -22.57 -2.28 -4.96
CA TYR A 317 -24.03 -2.18 -5.04
C TYR A 317 -24.68 -1.76 -3.71
N ASP A 318 -24.05 -2.11 -2.57
CA ASP A 318 -24.48 -1.84 -1.19
C ASP A 318 -23.61 -0.77 -0.48
N SER A 319 -22.94 0.10 -1.24
CA SER A 319 -22.16 1.20 -0.69
C SER A 319 -23.03 2.26 -0.01
N TYR A 320 -22.49 2.87 1.06
CA TYR A 320 -23.15 3.97 1.79
C TYR A 320 -23.52 5.15 0.88
N VAL A 321 -22.66 5.48 -0.09
CA VAL A 321 -22.89 6.55 -1.08
C VAL A 321 -24.17 6.32 -1.89
N ASN A 322 -24.57 5.05 -2.08
CA ASN A 322 -25.75 4.66 -2.84
C ASN A 322 -26.91 4.20 -1.91
N GLN A 323 -26.87 4.46 -0.60
CA GLN A 323 -27.87 3.94 0.35
C GLN A 323 -29.32 4.38 0.07
N HIS A 324 -29.50 5.49 -0.64
CA HIS A 324 -30.79 6.06 -1.00
C HIS A 324 -31.22 5.75 -2.43
N GLU A 325 -30.45 4.92 -3.14
CA GLU A 325 -30.80 4.49 -4.49
C GLU A 325 -31.80 3.32 -4.46
N ASP A 326 -32.85 3.39 -5.27
CA ASP A 326 -33.95 2.44 -5.22
C ASP A 326 -33.56 1.04 -5.77
N PHE A 327 -34.25 0.01 -5.28
CA PHE A 327 -34.27 -1.36 -5.81
C PHE A 327 -35.57 -1.57 -6.62
N CYS A 328 -35.64 -2.64 -7.43
CA CYS A 328 -36.91 -3.04 -8.03
C CYS A 328 -37.88 -3.44 -6.92
N LEU A 329 -39.10 -2.92 -7.00
CA LEU A 329 -40.16 -3.25 -6.05
C LEU A 329 -40.57 -4.71 -6.18
N GLN A 330 -41.17 -5.22 -5.11
CA GLN A 330 -41.79 -6.55 -5.12
C GLN A 330 -42.79 -6.63 -6.29
N ASP A 331 -42.81 -7.78 -6.97
CA ASP A 331 -43.65 -8.06 -8.14
C ASP A 331 -43.39 -7.23 -9.41
N THR A 332 -42.36 -6.38 -9.43
CA THR A 332 -41.91 -5.71 -10.67
C THR A 332 -40.80 -6.48 -11.39
N ARG A 333 -40.81 -6.46 -12.73
CA ARG A 333 -39.77 -7.07 -13.60
C ARG A 333 -39.53 -8.55 -13.30
N THR A 334 -40.55 -9.27 -12.85
CA THR A 334 -40.46 -10.65 -12.33
C THR A 334 -39.94 -11.63 -13.36
N ASP A 335 -40.46 -11.60 -14.59
CA ASP A 335 -40.03 -12.47 -15.68
C ASP A 335 -38.57 -12.24 -16.07
N LEU A 336 -38.15 -10.96 -16.16
CA LEU A 336 -36.76 -10.61 -16.46
C LEU A 336 -35.82 -11.09 -15.35
N ARG A 337 -36.18 -10.86 -14.09
CA ARG A 337 -35.39 -11.32 -12.94
C ARG A 337 -35.30 -12.84 -12.90
N ARG A 338 -36.37 -13.55 -13.26
CA ARG A 338 -36.36 -15.02 -13.40
C ARG A 338 -35.40 -15.45 -14.51
N GLN A 339 -35.47 -14.85 -15.70
CA GLN A 339 -34.56 -15.16 -16.81
C GLN A 339 -33.09 -14.94 -16.45
N VAL A 340 -32.76 -13.86 -15.72
CA VAL A 340 -31.39 -13.58 -15.26
C VAL A 340 -30.92 -14.61 -14.23
N LEU A 341 -31.81 -15.05 -13.33
CA LEU A 341 -31.49 -16.12 -12.37
C LEU A 341 -31.27 -17.46 -13.05
N GLU A 342 -32.17 -17.85 -13.97
CA GLU A 342 -32.04 -19.06 -14.77
C GLU A 342 -30.76 -19.05 -15.61
N TRP A 343 -30.42 -17.90 -16.22
CA TRP A 343 -29.17 -17.73 -16.96
C TRP A 343 -27.93 -17.98 -16.07
N ALA A 344 -27.90 -17.39 -14.87
CA ALA A 344 -26.74 -17.50 -13.99
C ALA A 344 -26.46 -18.94 -13.56
N GLU A 345 -27.51 -19.74 -13.38
CA GLU A 345 -27.43 -21.15 -12.96
C GLU A 345 -27.30 -22.12 -14.15
N SER A 346 -27.56 -21.67 -15.39
CA SER A 346 -27.46 -22.49 -16.60
C SER A 346 -26.02 -22.70 -17.10
N ASP A 347 -25.85 -23.62 -18.05
CA ASP A 347 -24.63 -23.77 -18.89
C ASP A 347 -24.66 -22.90 -20.16
N GLY A 348 -25.48 -21.83 -20.17
CA GLY A 348 -25.64 -20.90 -21.29
C GLY A 348 -24.43 -20.00 -21.59
N LYS A 349 -24.68 -18.86 -22.24
CA LYS A 349 -23.63 -17.92 -22.70
C LYS A 349 -22.93 -17.19 -21.54
N PHE A 350 -21.64 -16.86 -21.70
CA PHE A 350 -20.80 -16.33 -20.61
C PHE A 350 -21.25 -14.96 -20.09
N ILE A 351 -21.66 -14.06 -20.99
CA ILE A 351 -22.10 -12.70 -20.67
C ILE A 351 -23.62 -12.58 -20.86
N PHE A 352 -24.32 -12.00 -19.89
CA PHE A 352 -25.68 -11.50 -20.07
C PHE A 352 -25.62 -9.99 -20.20
N TRP A 353 -25.96 -9.48 -21.38
CA TRP A 353 -25.97 -8.06 -21.67
C TRP A 353 -27.39 -7.53 -21.65
N LEU A 354 -27.71 -6.76 -20.60
CA LEU A 354 -28.96 -6.03 -20.48
C LEU A 354 -28.78 -4.63 -21.06
N ASN A 355 -29.30 -4.40 -22.27
CA ASN A 355 -29.23 -3.09 -22.89
C ASN A 355 -30.58 -2.37 -22.90
N GLY A 356 -30.54 -1.05 -22.95
CA GLY A 356 -31.75 -0.24 -22.93
C GLY A 356 -31.46 1.24 -23.04
N MET A 357 -32.45 1.98 -23.54
CA MET A 357 -32.38 3.45 -23.61
C MET A 357 -32.26 4.07 -22.22
N ALA A 358 -31.89 5.35 -22.19
CA ALA A 358 -31.77 6.12 -20.98
C ALA A 358 -33.11 6.08 -20.20
N GLY A 359 -33.07 5.87 -18.88
CA GLY A 359 -34.27 5.92 -18.04
C GLY A 359 -35.15 4.67 -18.00
N THR A 360 -34.70 3.56 -18.59
CA THR A 360 -35.42 2.26 -18.60
C THR A 360 -35.28 1.44 -17.30
N GLY A 361 -34.44 1.87 -16.36
CA GLY A 361 -34.25 1.21 -15.05
C GLY A 361 -33.10 0.20 -14.96
N LYS A 362 -32.14 0.22 -15.91
CA LYS A 362 -30.98 -0.70 -15.95
C LYS A 362 -30.24 -0.83 -14.61
N SER A 363 -29.80 0.29 -14.03
CA SER A 363 -29.06 0.30 -12.77
C SER A 363 -29.86 -0.22 -11.58
N THR A 364 -31.16 0.08 -11.53
CA THR A 364 -32.09 -0.46 -10.53
C THR A 364 -32.20 -1.99 -10.64
N ILE A 365 -32.27 -2.52 -11.87
CA ILE A 365 -32.27 -3.95 -12.13
C ILE A 365 -30.94 -4.57 -11.70
N ALA A 366 -29.80 -3.99 -12.10
CA ALA A 366 -28.47 -4.48 -11.74
C ALA A 366 -28.27 -4.58 -10.22
N ARG A 367 -28.73 -3.57 -9.47
CA ARG A 367 -28.65 -3.56 -8.00
C ARG A 367 -29.51 -4.66 -7.37
N THR A 368 -30.72 -4.86 -7.88
CA THR A 368 -31.64 -5.92 -7.42
C THR A 368 -31.09 -7.32 -7.74
N VAL A 369 -30.55 -7.49 -8.93
CA VAL A 369 -29.91 -8.73 -9.38
C VAL A 369 -28.69 -9.04 -8.51
N ALA A 370 -27.82 -8.05 -8.25
CA ALA A 370 -26.68 -8.21 -7.35
C ALA A 370 -27.09 -8.64 -5.94
N GLN A 371 -28.12 -8.02 -5.36
CA GLN A 371 -28.64 -8.42 -4.04
C GLN A 371 -29.20 -9.85 -4.06
N SER A 372 -29.94 -10.22 -5.12
CA SER A 372 -30.46 -11.59 -5.29
C SER A 372 -29.33 -12.62 -5.36
N PHE A 373 -28.28 -12.34 -6.12
CA PHE A 373 -27.08 -13.19 -6.19
C PHE A 373 -26.33 -13.26 -4.86
N LYS A 374 -26.26 -12.17 -4.08
CA LYS A 374 -25.66 -12.20 -2.74
C LYS A 374 -26.44 -13.12 -1.81
N ASN A 375 -27.76 -13.02 -1.80
CA ASN A 375 -28.64 -13.83 -0.95
C ASN A 375 -28.55 -15.33 -1.27
N ARG A 376 -28.29 -15.67 -2.54
CA ARG A 376 -28.07 -17.06 -3.00
C ARG A 376 -26.62 -17.54 -2.88
N GLY A 377 -25.69 -16.67 -2.48
CA GLY A 377 -24.25 -17.01 -2.41
C GLY A 377 -23.52 -17.07 -3.76
N LEU A 378 -24.13 -16.58 -4.85
CA LEU A 378 -23.59 -16.60 -6.21
C LEU A 378 -22.77 -15.34 -6.56
N LEU A 379 -22.99 -14.22 -5.84
CA LEU A 379 -22.33 -12.95 -6.15
C LEU A 379 -20.84 -12.98 -5.81
N GLY A 380 -19.99 -12.76 -6.82
CA GLY A 380 -18.55 -12.57 -6.66
C GLY A 380 -18.17 -11.12 -6.38
N ALA A 381 -18.52 -10.22 -7.28
CA ALA A 381 -18.14 -8.81 -7.21
C ALA A 381 -19.14 -7.91 -7.95
N THR A 382 -19.13 -6.61 -7.61
CA THR A 382 -19.92 -5.58 -8.27
C THR A 382 -19.09 -4.36 -8.64
N PHE A 383 -19.35 -3.74 -9.79
CA PHE A 383 -18.81 -2.44 -10.15
C PHE A 383 -19.86 -1.60 -10.88
N PHE A 384 -20.22 -0.47 -10.29
CA PHE A 384 -21.21 0.45 -10.85
C PHE A 384 -20.51 1.69 -11.40
N PHE A 385 -20.36 1.74 -12.73
CA PHE A 385 -19.80 2.92 -13.40
C PHE A 385 -20.66 4.14 -13.15
N LYS A 386 -20.01 5.31 -13.12
CA LYS A 386 -20.72 6.58 -13.05
C LYS A 386 -19.92 7.69 -13.70
N ARG A 387 -20.45 8.23 -14.79
CA ARG A 387 -19.70 9.16 -15.65
C ARG A 387 -19.34 10.42 -14.89
N GLY A 388 -18.07 10.80 -14.97
CA GLY A 388 -17.50 11.94 -14.28
C GLY A 388 -17.24 11.77 -12.78
N GLU A 389 -17.58 10.67 -12.12
CA GLU A 389 -17.04 10.42 -10.78
C GLU A 389 -15.61 9.90 -10.90
N ALA A 390 -14.59 10.63 -10.42
CA ALA A 390 -13.17 10.36 -10.69
C ALA A 390 -12.78 8.86 -10.65
N ASP A 391 -13.17 8.14 -9.59
CA ASP A 391 -12.81 6.72 -9.45
C ASP A 391 -13.79 5.75 -10.13
N ARG A 392 -15.04 6.17 -10.39
CA ARG A 392 -16.13 5.30 -10.92
C ARG A 392 -16.42 5.51 -12.40
N GLY A 393 -16.03 6.63 -12.97
CA GLY A 393 -16.02 6.90 -14.42
C GLY A 393 -14.74 6.37 -15.06
N SER A 394 -13.64 6.28 -14.29
CA SER A 394 -12.38 5.71 -14.77
C SER A 394 -12.38 4.18 -14.71
N ALA A 395 -11.96 3.55 -15.81
CA ALA A 395 -11.71 2.11 -15.83
C ALA A 395 -10.54 1.70 -14.92
N LYS A 396 -9.63 2.62 -14.56
CA LYS A 396 -8.38 2.38 -13.84
C LYS A 396 -8.54 1.50 -12.59
N TYR A 397 -9.63 1.66 -11.85
CA TYR A 397 -9.89 0.95 -10.58
C TYR A 397 -10.89 -0.20 -10.70
N LEU A 398 -11.35 -0.54 -11.91
CA LEU A 398 -12.31 -1.62 -12.15
C LEU A 398 -11.76 -2.95 -11.63
N ILE A 399 -10.55 -3.31 -12.07
CA ILE A 399 -9.97 -4.63 -11.79
C ILE A 399 -9.56 -4.75 -10.32
N SER A 400 -8.90 -3.74 -9.76
CA SER A 400 -8.51 -3.73 -8.34
C SER A 400 -9.73 -3.86 -7.41
N THR A 401 -10.83 -3.18 -7.75
CA THR A 401 -12.09 -3.22 -6.99
C THR A 401 -12.77 -4.59 -7.07
N ILE A 402 -12.84 -5.20 -8.27
CA ILE A 402 -13.39 -6.55 -8.46
C ILE A 402 -12.54 -7.57 -7.72
N THR A 403 -11.23 -7.50 -7.87
CA THR A 403 -10.25 -8.39 -7.22
C THR A 403 -10.43 -8.40 -5.71
N ARG A 404 -10.49 -7.22 -5.08
CA ARG A 404 -10.63 -7.10 -3.63
C ARG A 404 -11.95 -7.68 -3.11
N GLN A 405 -13.04 -7.53 -3.87
CA GLN A 405 -14.33 -8.16 -3.56
C GLN A 405 -14.26 -9.69 -3.67
N LEU A 406 -13.64 -10.21 -4.74
CA LEU A 406 -13.47 -11.65 -4.96
C LEU A 406 -12.62 -12.29 -3.85
N VAL A 407 -11.52 -11.66 -3.43
CA VAL A 407 -10.68 -12.18 -2.32
C VAL A 407 -11.44 -12.25 -1.01
N THR A 408 -12.27 -11.24 -0.73
CA THR A 408 -13.06 -11.19 0.50
C THR A 408 -14.02 -12.38 0.59
N ARG A 409 -14.56 -12.85 -0.54
CA ARG A 409 -15.47 -14.00 -0.61
C ARG A 409 -14.74 -15.34 -0.79
N HIS A 410 -13.70 -15.37 -1.60
CA HIS A 410 -12.91 -16.55 -1.92
C HIS A 410 -11.47 -16.35 -1.43
N ARG A 411 -11.27 -16.53 -0.12
CA ARG A 411 -9.95 -16.33 0.53
C ARG A 411 -8.81 -17.14 -0.09
N ARG A 412 -9.11 -18.24 -0.78
CA ARG A 412 -8.12 -19.05 -1.52
C ARG A 412 -7.42 -18.28 -2.64
N LEU A 413 -7.97 -17.16 -3.10
CA LEU A 413 -7.33 -16.26 -4.07
C LEU A 413 -6.27 -15.34 -3.43
N ALA A 414 -6.33 -15.12 -2.11
CA ALA A 414 -5.47 -14.16 -1.44
C ALA A 414 -3.97 -14.43 -1.63
N PRO A 415 -3.45 -15.67 -1.53
CA PRO A 415 -2.01 -15.93 -1.67
C PRO A 415 -1.46 -15.55 -3.04
N ASP A 416 -2.16 -15.90 -4.13
CA ASP A 416 -1.74 -15.56 -5.49
C ASP A 416 -1.78 -14.04 -5.73
N ILE A 417 -2.83 -13.37 -5.26
CA ILE A 417 -3.00 -11.91 -5.44
C ILE A 417 -1.98 -11.13 -4.60
N LEU A 418 -1.70 -11.56 -3.37
CA LEU A 418 -0.68 -10.94 -2.54
C LEU A 418 0.71 -11.15 -3.10
N ASN A 419 0.98 -12.30 -3.71
CA ASN A 419 2.22 -12.52 -4.44
C ASN A 419 2.32 -11.58 -5.64
N ALA A 420 1.23 -11.38 -6.39
CA ALA A 420 1.19 -10.40 -7.49
C ALA A 420 1.48 -8.97 -7.01
N ILE A 421 0.85 -8.53 -5.91
CA ILE A 421 1.08 -7.19 -5.31
C ILE A 421 2.51 -7.07 -4.75
N LYS A 422 3.05 -8.13 -4.15
CA LYS A 422 4.42 -8.13 -3.61
C LYS A 422 5.47 -8.00 -4.71
N ASN A 423 5.25 -8.68 -5.83
CA ASN A 423 6.14 -8.61 -6.99
C ASN A 423 6.02 -7.28 -7.74
N ASP A 424 4.87 -6.61 -7.62
CA ASP A 424 4.56 -5.37 -8.32
C ASP A 424 3.67 -4.46 -7.46
N PRO A 425 4.27 -3.65 -6.56
CA PRO A 425 3.52 -2.79 -5.64
C PRO A 425 2.60 -1.78 -6.34
N ASP A 426 2.95 -1.37 -7.56
CA ASP A 426 2.23 -0.38 -8.35
C ASP A 426 1.18 -1.00 -9.29
N ILE A 427 0.91 -2.31 -9.19
CA ILE A 427 0.02 -3.05 -10.09
C ILE A 427 -1.35 -2.38 -10.30
N ALA A 428 -1.93 -1.79 -9.25
CA ALA A 428 -3.23 -1.09 -9.31
C ALA A 428 -3.21 0.19 -10.16
N SER A 429 -2.03 0.70 -10.51
CA SER A 429 -1.85 1.89 -11.35
C SER A 429 -1.45 1.57 -12.79
N LYS A 430 -1.21 0.29 -13.10
CA LYS A 430 -0.79 -0.18 -14.43
C LYS A 430 -1.98 -0.38 -15.38
N PHE A 431 -1.69 -0.72 -16.64
CA PHE A 431 -2.70 -0.96 -17.66
C PHE A 431 -3.71 -2.05 -17.25
N LEU A 432 -4.96 -1.90 -17.69
CA LEU A 432 -6.06 -2.82 -17.40
C LEU A 432 -5.77 -4.28 -17.76
N SER A 433 -5.04 -4.51 -18.85
CA SER A 433 -4.64 -5.84 -19.29
C SER A 433 -3.75 -6.55 -18.28
N GLU A 434 -2.75 -5.83 -17.74
CA GLU A 434 -1.82 -6.36 -16.76
C GLU A 434 -2.49 -6.58 -15.40
N GLN A 435 -3.33 -5.62 -14.98
CA GLN A 435 -4.18 -5.78 -13.81
C GLN A 435 -5.06 -7.04 -13.94
N SER A 436 -5.79 -7.18 -15.05
CA SER A 436 -6.72 -8.29 -15.26
C SER A 436 -6.01 -9.64 -15.29
N ASP A 437 -4.84 -9.71 -15.95
CA ASP A 437 -4.09 -10.96 -16.03
C ASP A 437 -3.57 -11.41 -14.64
N LYS A 438 -2.87 -10.52 -13.93
CA LYS A 438 -2.21 -10.84 -12.65
C LYS A 438 -3.17 -10.92 -11.47
N LEU A 439 -4.23 -10.11 -11.45
CA LEU A 439 -5.14 -10.01 -10.30
C LEU A 439 -6.43 -10.83 -10.45
N LEU A 440 -6.88 -11.13 -11.69
CA LEU A 440 -8.09 -11.91 -11.94
C LEU A 440 -7.82 -13.23 -12.65
N TYR A 441 -7.28 -13.20 -13.87
CA TYR A 441 -7.18 -14.38 -14.72
C TYR A 441 -6.30 -15.48 -14.10
N GLN A 442 -5.05 -15.17 -13.75
CA GLN A 442 -4.13 -16.16 -13.18
C GLN A 442 -4.62 -16.73 -11.84
N PRO A 443 -5.08 -15.90 -10.86
CA PRO A 443 -5.62 -16.43 -9.60
C PRO A 443 -6.86 -17.31 -9.80
N LEU A 444 -7.79 -16.92 -10.68
CA LEU A 444 -9.01 -17.70 -10.94
C LEU A 444 -8.72 -19.01 -11.69
N MET A 445 -7.77 -19.03 -12.63
CA MET A 445 -7.36 -20.26 -13.33
C MET A 445 -6.79 -21.32 -12.38
N LYS A 446 -6.05 -20.90 -11.35
CA LYS A 446 -5.48 -21.83 -10.35
C LYS A 446 -6.51 -22.32 -9.34
N LEU A 447 -7.66 -21.66 -9.25
CA LEU A 447 -8.67 -21.93 -8.24
C LEU A 447 -9.45 -23.22 -8.54
N HIS A 448 -9.00 -24.35 -8.00
CA HIS A 448 -9.72 -25.62 -8.08
C HIS A 448 -10.64 -25.77 -6.85
N LEU A 449 -11.95 -25.54 -7.03
CA LEU A 449 -12.94 -25.79 -5.99
C LEU A 449 -13.45 -27.23 -6.09
N ALA A 450 -13.63 -27.89 -4.94
CA ALA A 450 -14.13 -29.26 -4.86
C ALA A 450 -15.61 -29.40 -5.28
N GLN A 451 -16.31 -28.27 -5.47
CA GLN A 451 -17.70 -28.19 -5.93
C GLN A 451 -17.80 -27.10 -7.02
N SER A 452 -18.65 -27.31 -8.02
CA SER A 452 -18.95 -26.35 -9.09
C SER A 452 -19.60 -25.09 -8.51
N THR A 453 -18.77 -24.16 -8.04
CA THR A 453 -19.25 -22.92 -7.43
C THR A 453 -19.40 -21.87 -8.51
N THR A 454 -20.62 -21.38 -8.70
CA THR A 454 -20.91 -20.30 -9.63
C THR A 454 -20.52 -18.96 -9.04
N ILE A 455 -19.74 -18.17 -9.79
CA ILE A 455 -19.34 -16.81 -9.43
C ILE A 455 -19.90 -15.84 -10.46
N VAL A 456 -20.74 -14.91 -10.02
CA VAL A 456 -21.31 -13.88 -10.89
C VAL A 456 -20.68 -12.52 -10.60
N ILE A 457 -20.15 -11.86 -11.63
CA ILE A 457 -19.67 -10.47 -11.58
C ILE A 457 -20.74 -9.57 -12.20
N VAL A 458 -21.14 -8.52 -11.48
CA VAL A 458 -22.13 -7.53 -11.97
C VAL A 458 -21.41 -6.23 -12.30
N ILE A 459 -21.50 -5.80 -13.56
CA ILE A 459 -20.97 -4.51 -14.03
C ILE A 459 -22.14 -3.68 -14.54
N ASP A 460 -22.38 -2.53 -13.92
CA ASP A 460 -23.48 -1.63 -14.27
C ASP A 460 -22.96 -0.41 -15.04
N ALA A 461 -23.75 0.03 -16.03
CA ALA A 461 -23.58 1.25 -16.80
C ALA A 461 -22.22 1.37 -17.51
N LEU A 462 -21.77 0.34 -18.25
CA LEU A 462 -20.47 0.38 -18.94
C LEU A 462 -20.32 1.57 -19.92
N ASP A 463 -21.42 2.10 -20.46
CA ASP A 463 -21.45 3.32 -21.27
C ASP A 463 -21.05 4.60 -20.51
N GLU A 464 -21.03 4.54 -19.17
CA GLU A 464 -20.60 5.64 -18.32
C GLU A 464 -19.09 5.63 -18.00
N CYS A 465 -18.31 4.77 -18.67
CA CYS A 465 -16.85 4.79 -18.63
C CYS A 465 -16.30 5.97 -19.45
N ASP A 466 -15.41 6.78 -18.86
CA ASP A 466 -14.89 8.02 -19.47
C ASP A 466 -14.00 7.76 -20.70
N GLY A 467 -13.33 6.60 -20.76
CA GLY A 467 -12.46 6.20 -21.88
C GLY A 467 -13.15 5.28 -22.88
N GLU A 468 -13.46 5.76 -24.08
CA GLU A 468 -14.04 4.92 -25.15
C GLU A 468 -13.12 3.74 -25.55
N ASN A 469 -11.81 3.96 -25.56
CA ASN A 469 -10.81 2.91 -25.79
C ASN A 469 -10.80 1.87 -24.65
N ASP A 470 -11.00 2.31 -23.41
CA ASP A 470 -11.03 1.43 -22.25
C ASP A 470 -12.24 0.49 -22.31
N ILE A 471 -13.38 0.93 -22.85
CA ILE A 471 -14.56 0.08 -23.07
C ILE A 471 -14.21 -1.12 -23.97
N TYR A 472 -13.49 -0.89 -25.07
CA TYR A 472 -13.03 -1.99 -25.94
C TYR A 472 -12.09 -2.95 -25.22
N VAL A 473 -11.16 -2.41 -24.42
CA VAL A 473 -10.22 -3.21 -23.62
C VAL A 473 -10.99 -4.04 -22.58
N ILE A 474 -11.93 -3.45 -21.86
CA ILE A 474 -12.76 -4.14 -20.86
C ILE A 474 -13.51 -5.31 -21.50
N LEU A 475 -14.21 -5.08 -22.62
CA LEU A 475 -14.97 -6.15 -23.30
C LEU A 475 -14.06 -7.29 -23.77
N ARG A 476 -12.87 -6.98 -24.29
CA ARG A 476 -11.85 -7.99 -24.67
C ARG A 476 -11.29 -8.74 -23.46
N LEU A 477 -11.14 -8.09 -22.32
CA LEU A 477 -10.67 -8.75 -21.09
C LEU A 477 -11.75 -9.64 -20.49
N LEU A 478 -13.01 -9.21 -20.50
CA LEU A 478 -14.15 -10.02 -20.08
C LEU A 478 -14.28 -11.28 -20.95
N SER A 479 -14.11 -11.17 -22.27
CA SER A 479 -14.14 -12.36 -23.14
C SER A 479 -13.00 -13.34 -22.85
N LYS A 480 -11.79 -12.85 -22.54
CA LYS A 480 -10.67 -13.70 -22.10
C LYS A 480 -11.00 -14.51 -20.83
N LEU A 481 -11.77 -13.94 -19.89
CA LEU A 481 -12.17 -14.64 -18.66
C LEU A 481 -13.08 -15.86 -18.93
N GLN A 482 -13.68 -15.98 -20.11
CA GLN A 482 -14.46 -17.16 -20.50
C GLN A 482 -13.60 -18.44 -20.59
N GLU A 483 -12.31 -18.31 -20.86
CA GLU A 483 -11.41 -19.46 -21.02
C GLU A 483 -11.19 -20.24 -19.71
N ILE A 484 -11.56 -19.63 -18.58
CA ILE A 484 -11.40 -20.17 -17.25
C ILE A 484 -12.41 -21.30 -17.02
N LYS A 485 -11.94 -22.55 -17.04
CA LYS A 485 -12.76 -23.75 -16.77
C LYS A 485 -12.71 -24.23 -15.33
N SER A 486 -11.86 -23.63 -14.50
CA SER A 486 -11.64 -24.01 -13.09
C SER A 486 -12.82 -23.61 -12.18
N VAL A 487 -13.58 -22.59 -12.56
CA VAL A 487 -14.77 -22.09 -11.86
C VAL A 487 -15.89 -21.76 -12.85
N HIS A 488 -17.15 -21.84 -12.43
CA HIS A 488 -18.28 -21.42 -13.26
C HIS A 488 -18.49 -19.90 -13.17
N LEU A 489 -17.71 -19.16 -13.94
CA LEU A 489 -17.73 -17.69 -13.94
C LEU A 489 -18.80 -17.15 -14.92
N ARG A 490 -19.54 -16.12 -14.49
CA ARG A 490 -20.58 -15.45 -15.28
C ARG A 490 -20.48 -13.94 -15.11
N VAL A 491 -20.82 -13.17 -16.17
CA VAL A 491 -20.80 -11.71 -16.13
C VAL A 491 -22.16 -11.14 -16.52
N PHE A 492 -22.79 -10.39 -15.61
CA PHE A 492 -23.99 -9.62 -15.89
C PHE A 492 -23.59 -8.16 -16.15
N LEU A 493 -23.87 -7.67 -17.34
CA LEU A 493 -23.48 -6.35 -17.80
C LEU A 493 -24.71 -5.52 -18.17
N THR A 494 -24.76 -4.26 -17.74
CA THR A 494 -25.75 -3.30 -18.27
C THR A 494 -25.07 -2.18 -19.04
N SER A 495 -25.70 -1.71 -20.12
CA SER A 495 -25.28 -0.49 -20.80
C SER A 495 -26.33 0.11 -21.73
N ARG A 496 -26.09 1.32 -22.24
CA ARG A 496 -26.69 1.78 -23.50
C ARG A 496 -26.06 1.05 -24.70
N PRO A 497 -26.79 0.84 -25.81
CA PRO A 497 -26.26 0.22 -27.02
C PRO A 497 -25.45 1.24 -27.85
N GLU A 498 -24.43 1.84 -27.24
CA GLU A 498 -23.52 2.78 -27.91
C GLU A 498 -22.57 2.07 -28.86
N LEU A 499 -22.01 2.81 -29.81
CA LEU A 499 -21.21 2.23 -30.90
C LEU A 499 -20.02 1.38 -30.39
N PRO A 500 -19.21 1.82 -29.41
CA PRO A 500 -18.09 1.02 -28.90
C PRO A 500 -18.52 -0.34 -28.34
N ILE A 501 -19.61 -0.34 -27.58
CA ILE A 501 -20.14 -1.55 -26.93
C ILE A 501 -20.74 -2.51 -27.96
N ARG A 502 -21.52 -1.98 -28.92
CA ARG A 502 -22.08 -2.78 -30.02
C ARG A 502 -21.00 -3.40 -30.89
N LEU A 503 -19.92 -2.67 -31.17
CA LEU A 503 -18.80 -3.19 -31.96
C LEU A 503 -18.02 -4.25 -31.17
N GLY A 504 -17.78 -4.03 -29.87
CA GLY A 504 -17.15 -5.02 -29.00
C GLY A 504 -17.91 -6.35 -28.94
N PHE A 505 -19.23 -6.30 -28.72
CA PHE A 505 -20.07 -7.51 -28.74
C PHE A 505 -20.28 -8.14 -30.12
N LYS A 506 -20.08 -7.39 -31.22
CA LYS A 506 -20.09 -7.99 -32.56
C LYS A 506 -18.88 -8.88 -32.82
N GLN A 507 -17.74 -8.56 -32.19
CA GLN A 507 -16.51 -9.34 -32.31
C GLN A 507 -16.59 -10.65 -31.50
N ASP A 508 -17.36 -10.66 -30.39
CA ASP A 508 -17.56 -11.83 -29.53
C ASP A 508 -19.04 -12.26 -29.44
N LYS A 509 -19.38 -13.39 -30.09
CA LYS A 509 -20.77 -13.90 -30.19
C LYS A 509 -21.27 -14.62 -28.93
N ASN A 510 -20.46 -14.73 -27.87
CA ASN A 510 -20.82 -15.49 -26.67
C ASN A 510 -21.52 -14.65 -25.57
N HIS A 511 -22.47 -13.81 -25.97
CA HIS A 511 -23.32 -13.04 -25.05
C HIS A 511 -24.81 -13.29 -25.32
N GLN A 512 -25.62 -13.31 -24.25
CA GLN A 512 -27.07 -13.29 -24.31
C GLN A 512 -27.52 -11.84 -24.23
N ASP A 513 -28.32 -11.39 -25.20
CA ASP A 513 -28.82 -10.02 -25.29
C ASP A 513 -30.27 -9.96 -24.78
N LEU A 514 -30.58 -8.98 -23.95
CA LEU A 514 -31.95 -8.58 -23.62
C LEU A 514 -32.09 -7.07 -23.73
N VAL A 515 -33.00 -6.65 -24.61
CA VAL A 515 -33.28 -5.24 -24.91
C VAL A 515 -34.50 -4.76 -24.12
N LEU A 516 -34.29 -3.88 -23.13
CA LEU A 516 -35.35 -3.43 -22.21
C LEU A 516 -36.51 -2.70 -22.88
N HIS A 517 -36.25 -2.03 -24.01
CA HIS A 517 -37.26 -1.26 -24.74
C HIS A 517 -38.05 -2.11 -25.75
N GLU A 518 -37.69 -3.38 -25.91
CA GLU A 518 -38.44 -4.36 -26.71
C GLU A 518 -39.38 -5.22 -25.86
N ILE A 519 -39.38 -5.04 -24.53
CA ILE A 519 -40.32 -5.70 -23.62
C ILE A 519 -41.75 -5.22 -23.95
N PRO A 520 -42.75 -6.12 -23.99
CA PRO A 520 -44.11 -5.75 -24.36
C PRO A 520 -44.67 -4.63 -23.48
N SER A 521 -45.27 -3.60 -24.10
CA SER A 521 -45.86 -2.46 -23.40
C SER A 521 -46.80 -2.83 -22.23
N PRO A 522 -47.65 -3.87 -22.32
CA PRO A 522 -48.51 -4.27 -21.19
C PRO A 522 -47.72 -4.65 -19.92
N VAL A 523 -46.53 -5.24 -20.07
CA VAL A 523 -45.67 -5.61 -18.93
C VAL A 523 -45.04 -4.36 -18.32
N ILE A 524 -44.59 -3.43 -19.18
CA ILE A 524 -44.02 -2.15 -18.74
C ILE A 524 -45.09 -1.29 -18.02
N GLU A 525 -46.31 -1.24 -18.56
CA GLU A 525 -47.46 -0.55 -17.95
C GLU A 525 -47.78 -1.10 -16.56
N HIS A 526 -47.78 -2.42 -16.41
CA HIS A 526 -48.02 -3.07 -15.13
C HIS A 526 -46.94 -2.72 -14.09
N ASP A 527 -45.66 -2.85 -14.46
CA ASP A 527 -44.55 -2.57 -13.55
C ASP A 527 -44.49 -1.08 -13.14
N ILE A 528 -44.75 -0.15 -14.08
CA ILE A 528 -44.80 1.29 -13.79
C ILE A 528 -45.97 1.62 -12.86
N ARG A 529 -47.13 0.99 -13.06
CA ARG A 529 -48.31 1.17 -12.21
C ARG A 529 -48.01 0.78 -10.77
N LEU A 530 -47.46 -0.40 -10.54
CA LEU A 530 -47.07 -0.87 -9.21
C LEU A 530 -46.07 0.11 -8.56
N PHE A 531 -45.11 0.61 -9.33
CA PHE A 531 -44.15 1.59 -8.85
C PHE A 531 -44.80 2.91 -8.41
N LEU A 532 -45.69 3.46 -9.24
CA LEU A 532 -46.42 4.69 -8.94
C LEU A 532 -47.35 4.52 -7.74
N GLU A 533 -48.11 3.42 -7.68
CA GLU A 533 -48.99 3.10 -6.55
C GLU A 533 -48.20 3.04 -5.24
N HIS A 534 -47.07 2.33 -5.23
CA HIS A 534 -46.23 2.22 -4.05
C HIS A 534 -45.65 3.57 -3.62
N LYS A 535 -44.94 4.28 -4.51
CA LYS A 535 -44.29 5.55 -4.15
C LYS A 535 -45.28 6.67 -3.79
N LEU A 536 -46.42 6.77 -4.49
CA LEU A 536 -47.46 7.74 -4.13
C LEU A 536 -48.15 7.34 -2.82
N SER A 537 -48.27 6.04 -2.51
CA SER A 537 -48.77 5.61 -1.19
C SER A 537 -47.82 6.00 -0.04
N GLU A 538 -46.50 5.93 -0.24
CA GLU A 538 -45.51 6.41 0.72
C GLU A 538 -45.71 7.91 0.97
N ILE A 539 -45.80 8.72 -0.10
CA ILE A 539 -46.06 10.16 0.00
C ILE A 539 -47.40 10.43 0.72
N ARG A 540 -48.45 9.65 0.42
CA ARG A 540 -49.75 9.76 1.09
C ARG A 540 -49.65 9.54 2.58
N ILE A 541 -48.92 8.51 3.00
CA ILE A 541 -48.72 8.16 4.42
C ILE A 541 -47.88 9.23 5.11
N GLU A 542 -46.73 9.59 4.54
CA GLU A 542 -45.82 10.61 5.09
C GLU A 542 -46.49 11.98 5.23
N ARG A 543 -47.38 12.33 4.30
CA ARG A 543 -48.07 13.63 4.28
C ARG A 543 -49.49 13.60 4.84
N SER A 544 -49.94 12.46 5.35
CA SER A 544 -51.30 12.29 5.91
C SER A 544 -52.41 12.77 4.96
N LEU A 545 -52.29 12.45 3.66
CA LEU A 545 -53.27 12.82 2.63
C LEU A 545 -54.50 11.89 2.65
N SER A 546 -55.57 12.29 1.95
CA SER A 546 -56.81 11.49 1.83
C SER A 546 -56.55 10.07 1.35
N LEU A 547 -57.32 9.09 1.86
CA LEU A 547 -57.28 7.70 1.41
C LEU A 547 -57.57 7.55 -0.09
N GLU A 548 -58.38 8.45 -0.64
CA GLU A 548 -58.73 8.49 -2.07
C GLU A 548 -57.64 9.08 -2.96
N TRP A 549 -56.64 9.76 -2.38
CA TRP A 549 -55.52 10.33 -3.13
C TRP A 549 -54.49 9.23 -3.49
N PRO A 550 -53.93 9.24 -4.71
CA PRO A 550 -54.10 10.18 -5.82
C PRO A 550 -55.30 9.89 -6.76
N GLY A 551 -56.02 8.79 -6.56
CA GLY A 551 -57.14 8.33 -7.39
C GLY A 551 -56.70 7.46 -8.57
N THR A 552 -57.46 6.41 -8.89
CA THR A 552 -57.12 5.43 -9.93
C THR A 552 -57.00 6.06 -11.32
N GLU A 553 -57.85 7.03 -11.66
CA GLU A 553 -57.80 7.74 -12.94
C GLU A 553 -56.49 8.52 -13.14
N ASN A 554 -55.98 9.15 -12.08
CA ASN A 554 -54.73 9.91 -12.13
C ASN A 554 -53.52 8.97 -12.26
N ILE A 555 -53.55 7.81 -11.59
CA ILE A 555 -52.51 6.78 -11.74
C ILE A 555 -52.48 6.28 -13.18
N GLU A 556 -53.64 5.98 -13.79
CA GLU A 556 -53.70 5.54 -15.19
C GLU A 556 -53.16 6.59 -16.17
N LYS A 557 -53.44 7.87 -15.93
CA LYS A 557 -52.86 8.97 -16.72
C LYS A 557 -51.33 8.97 -16.59
N LEU A 558 -50.81 8.92 -15.36
CA LEU A 558 -49.37 8.88 -15.11
C LEU A 558 -48.68 7.66 -15.73
N VAL A 559 -49.31 6.47 -15.67
CA VAL A 559 -48.79 5.26 -16.30
C VAL A 559 -48.65 5.47 -17.81
N LYS A 560 -49.71 5.95 -18.48
CA LYS A 560 -49.68 6.22 -19.92
C LYS A 560 -48.62 7.26 -20.30
N MET A 561 -48.36 8.24 -19.44
CA MET A 561 -47.35 9.27 -19.66
C MET A 561 -45.92 8.74 -19.45
N ALA A 562 -45.76 7.79 -18.52
CA ALA A 562 -44.47 7.25 -18.16
C ALA A 562 -43.97 6.16 -19.11
N VAL A 563 -44.84 5.42 -19.79
CA VAL A 563 -44.42 4.32 -20.68
C VAL A 563 -43.64 4.87 -21.89
N PRO A 564 -42.46 4.32 -22.22
CA PRO A 564 -41.76 3.17 -21.61
C PRO A 564 -40.68 3.51 -20.55
N LEU A 565 -40.59 4.77 -20.14
CA LEU A 565 -39.52 5.36 -19.31
C LEU A 565 -39.84 5.38 -17.81
N PHE A 566 -39.23 4.49 -17.03
CA PHE A 566 -39.34 4.50 -15.57
C PHE A 566 -38.82 5.77 -14.91
N ILE A 567 -37.83 6.42 -15.53
CA ILE A 567 -37.29 7.70 -15.03
C ILE A 567 -38.36 8.78 -14.92
N PHE A 568 -39.35 8.78 -15.80
CA PHE A 568 -40.47 9.71 -15.74
C PHE A 568 -41.25 9.55 -14.44
N ALA A 569 -41.66 8.30 -14.15
CA ALA A 569 -42.41 7.97 -12.94
C ALA A 569 -41.61 8.34 -11.68
N ALA A 570 -40.32 8.00 -11.64
CA ALA A 570 -39.46 8.32 -10.50
C ALA A 570 -39.27 9.84 -10.32
N THR A 571 -39.05 10.59 -11.40
CA THR A 571 -38.87 12.05 -11.37
C THR A 571 -40.14 12.75 -10.87
N ILE A 572 -41.32 12.31 -11.32
CA ILE A 572 -42.60 12.85 -10.84
C ILE A 572 -42.84 12.53 -9.38
N CYS A 573 -42.61 11.29 -8.93
CA CYS A 573 -42.78 10.94 -7.53
C CYS A 573 -41.88 11.81 -6.63
N ARG A 574 -40.62 12.04 -7.02
CA ARG A 574 -39.72 12.95 -6.30
C ARG A 574 -40.21 14.40 -6.32
N PHE A 575 -40.69 14.88 -7.47
CA PHE A 575 -41.23 16.24 -7.58
C PHE A 575 -42.52 16.42 -6.76
N VAL A 576 -43.45 15.48 -6.80
CA VAL A 576 -44.72 15.54 -6.03
C VAL A 576 -44.48 15.36 -4.54
N GLY A 577 -43.48 14.55 -4.15
CA GLY A 577 -43.13 14.26 -2.76
C GLY A 577 -42.30 15.34 -2.04
N ASP A 578 -41.86 16.38 -2.73
CA ASP A 578 -41.03 17.48 -2.22
C ASP A 578 -41.63 18.17 -0.98
N ARG A 579 -40.81 18.37 0.06
CA ARG A 579 -41.22 18.88 1.39
C ARG A 579 -41.84 20.25 1.37
N ASP A 580 -41.38 21.12 0.48
CA ASP A 580 -41.75 22.53 0.50
C ASP A 580 -43.11 22.81 -0.16
N TRP A 581 -43.76 21.79 -0.74
CA TRP A 581 -44.92 21.97 -1.60
C TRP A 581 -46.06 20.98 -1.30
N LEU A 582 -47.29 21.37 -1.70
CA LEU A 582 -48.48 20.54 -1.56
C LEU A 582 -48.54 19.48 -2.69
N PRO A 583 -48.51 18.17 -2.38
CA PRO A 583 -48.49 17.10 -3.38
C PRO A 583 -49.69 17.15 -4.34
N GLU A 584 -50.88 17.45 -3.83
CA GLU A 584 -52.12 17.54 -4.62
C GLU A 584 -52.03 18.59 -5.74
N LYS A 585 -51.50 19.78 -5.42
CA LYS A 585 -51.37 20.87 -6.38
C LYS A 585 -50.31 20.56 -7.44
N ARG A 586 -49.18 19.99 -7.04
CA ARG A 586 -48.10 19.61 -7.96
C ARG A 586 -48.52 18.51 -8.93
N LEU A 587 -49.23 17.49 -8.42
CA LEU A 587 -49.75 16.42 -9.24
C LEU A 587 -50.74 16.94 -10.29
N LEU A 588 -51.70 17.79 -9.87
CA LEU A 588 -52.65 18.42 -10.80
C LEU A 588 -51.95 19.28 -11.85
N ALA A 589 -50.94 20.05 -11.45
CA ALA A 589 -50.22 20.93 -12.35
C ALA A 589 -49.46 20.15 -13.44
N ILE A 590 -48.87 19.00 -13.11
CA ILE A 590 -48.23 18.11 -14.11
C ILE A 590 -49.28 17.50 -15.05
N LEU A 591 -50.39 16.98 -14.51
CA LEU A 591 -51.44 16.36 -15.31
C LEU A 591 -52.11 17.34 -16.30
N GLN A 592 -52.03 18.64 -16.05
CA GLN A 592 -52.58 19.71 -16.90
C GLN A 592 -51.55 20.32 -17.86
N ASP A 593 -50.27 19.97 -17.78
CA ASP A 593 -49.22 20.56 -18.61
C ASP A 593 -49.28 20.04 -20.06
N LYS A 594 -49.19 20.96 -21.03
CA LYS A 594 -49.26 20.63 -22.47
C LYS A 594 -48.05 19.82 -22.95
N ALA A 595 -46.89 19.98 -22.30
CA ALA A 595 -45.64 19.27 -22.63
C ALA A 595 -45.73 17.75 -22.48
N VAL A 596 -46.71 17.27 -21.72
CA VAL A 596 -47.05 15.86 -21.55
C VAL A 596 -47.45 15.18 -22.87
N THR A 597 -47.99 15.96 -23.82
CA THR A 597 -48.41 15.47 -25.15
C THR A 597 -47.32 15.59 -26.22
N SER A 598 -46.11 16.02 -25.86
CA SER A 598 -45.00 16.16 -26.82
C SER A 598 -44.64 14.82 -27.48
N THR A 599 -44.00 14.82 -28.65
CA THR A 599 -43.58 13.56 -29.32
C THR A 599 -42.22 13.07 -28.84
N SER A 600 -41.46 13.89 -28.10
CA SER A 600 -40.14 13.57 -27.55
C SER A 600 -40.29 12.99 -26.14
N ASP A 601 -39.85 11.75 -25.96
CA ASP A 601 -39.82 11.02 -24.69
C ASP A 601 -39.10 11.80 -23.55
N MET A 602 -38.08 12.57 -23.91
CA MET A 602 -37.30 13.39 -22.99
C MET A 602 -38.03 14.68 -22.59
N ASP A 603 -38.71 15.30 -23.55
CA ASP A 603 -39.52 16.50 -23.31
C ASP A 603 -40.70 16.16 -22.40
N ARG A 604 -41.33 14.99 -22.60
CA ARG A 604 -42.37 14.50 -21.69
C ARG A 604 -41.84 14.42 -20.26
N THR A 605 -40.63 13.91 -20.07
CA THR A 605 -40.05 13.67 -18.73
C THR A 605 -39.67 14.94 -17.98
N TYR A 606 -38.93 15.84 -18.62
CA TYR A 606 -38.32 16.96 -17.91
C TYR A 606 -39.09 18.26 -18.04
N LEU A 607 -39.75 18.50 -19.18
CA LEU A 607 -40.37 19.80 -19.46
C LEU A 607 -41.53 20.13 -18.50
N PRO A 608 -42.44 19.19 -18.13
CA PRO A 608 -43.47 19.47 -17.14
C PRO A 608 -42.88 19.85 -15.77
N VAL A 609 -41.81 19.18 -15.35
CA VAL A 609 -41.13 19.45 -14.08
C VAL A 609 -40.46 20.83 -14.14
N LEU A 610 -39.69 21.11 -15.20
CA LEU A 610 -39.02 22.39 -15.37
C LEU A 610 -40.00 23.56 -15.50
N ASN A 611 -41.09 23.42 -16.26
CA ASN A 611 -42.10 24.48 -16.39
C ASN A 611 -42.71 24.88 -15.02
N GLN A 612 -42.92 23.89 -14.15
CA GLN A 612 -43.41 24.13 -12.80
C GLN A 612 -42.35 24.70 -11.85
N LEU A 613 -41.07 24.44 -12.09
CA LEU A 613 -39.98 25.04 -11.30
C LEU A 613 -39.71 26.51 -11.66
N PHE A 614 -40.05 26.90 -12.89
CA PHE A 614 -39.86 28.27 -13.41
C PHE A 614 -41.15 29.08 -13.48
N THR A 615 -42.15 28.76 -12.65
CA THR A 615 -43.41 29.52 -12.61
C THR A 615 -43.17 30.92 -12.03
N SER A 616 -42.94 31.89 -12.91
CA SER A 616 -42.75 33.31 -12.55
C SER A 616 -43.97 34.15 -12.94
N LYS A 617 -44.23 35.21 -12.16
CA LYS A 617 -45.36 36.12 -12.42
C LYS A 617 -45.10 37.08 -13.59
N ASN A 618 -43.82 37.36 -13.89
CA ASN A 618 -43.40 38.36 -14.88
C ASN A 618 -42.27 37.83 -15.80
N ARG A 619 -42.25 38.31 -17.06
CA ARG A 619 -41.30 37.86 -18.10
C ARG A 619 -39.84 38.21 -17.78
N SER A 620 -39.57 39.30 -17.07
CA SER A 620 -38.21 39.69 -16.63
C SER A 620 -37.61 38.67 -15.67
N ASP A 621 -38.40 38.24 -14.69
CA ASP A 621 -37.96 37.34 -13.63
C ASP A 621 -37.72 35.94 -14.20
N PHE A 622 -38.53 35.52 -15.17
CA PHE A 622 -38.31 34.28 -15.93
C PHE A 622 -36.94 34.27 -16.62
N THR A 623 -36.59 35.35 -17.34
CA THR A 623 -35.32 35.43 -18.07
C THR A 623 -34.13 35.41 -17.11
N LEU A 624 -34.22 36.11 -15.98
CA LEU A 624 -33.17 36.10 -14.96
C LEU A 624 -32.97 34.71 -14.37
N LEU A 625 -34.06 34.05 -13.98
CA LEU A 625 -34.02 32.69 -13.45
C LEU A 625 -33.43 31.70 -14.46
N LEU A 626 -33.78 31.85 -15.74
CA LEU A 626 -33.28 31.01 -16.81
C LEU A 626 -31.78 31.20 -17.03
N GLN A 627 -31.29 32.44 -16.94
CA GLN A 627 -29.88 32.74 -17.05
C GLN A 627 -29.09 32.14 -15.87
N GLU A 628 -29.55 32.33 -14.63
CA GLU A 628 -28.92 31.71 -13.44
C GLU A 628 -28.95 30.18 -13.52
N PHE A 629 -30.01 29.61 -14.09
CA PHE A 629 -30.08 28.18 -14.36
C PHE A 629 -29.01 27.72 -15.35
N GLN A 630 -28.84 28.42 -16.47
CA GLN A 630 -27.79 28.08 -17.44
C GLN A 630 -26.39 28.27 -16.85
N ASP A 631 -26.18 29.31 -16.04
CA ASP A 631 -24.88 29.60 -15.43
C ASP A 631 -24.51 28.65 -14.28
N ILE A 632 -25.49 28.03 -13.61
CA ILE A 632 -25.25 27.05 -12.52
C ILE A 632 -25.44 25.62 -13.03
N ILE A 633 -26.65 25.28 -13.47
CA ILE A 633 -26.98 23.91 -13.91
C ILE A 633 -26.27 23.58 -15.21
N GLY A 634 -26.21 24.52 -16.17
CA GLY A 634 -25.47 24.31 -17.41
C GLY A 634 -24.00 23.97 -17.17
N VAL A 635 -23.36 24.65 -16.20
CA VAL A 635 -22.00 24.30 -15.76
C VAL A 635 -21.98 22.90 -15.17
N ILE A 636 -22.82 22.60 -14.17
CA ILE A 636 -22.85 21.30 -13.47
C ILE A 636 -22.99 20.13 -14.44
N ILE A 637 -23.84 20.25 -15.47
CA ILE A 637 -24.07 19.14 -16.40
C ILE A 637 -22.91 18.88 -17.38
N LEU A 638 -22.00 19.85 -17.55
CA LEU A 638 -20.86 19.76 -18.45
C LEU A 638 -19.52 19.60 -17.73
N LEU A 639 -19.52 19.62 -16.39
CA LEU A 639 -18.32 19.31 -15.62
C LEU A 639 -17.87 17.87 -15.89
N THR A 640 -16.58 17.69 -16.14
CA THR A 640 -15.96 16.36 -16.30
C THR A 640 -15.93 15.60 -14.98
N THR A 641 -15.84 16.32 -13.86
CA THR A 641 -15.96 15.74 -12.50
C THR A 641 -16.89 16.60 -11.63
N PRO A 642 -17.80 15.98 -10.84
CA PRO A 642 -18.77 16.73 -10.07
C PRO A 642 -18.07 17.50 -8.96
N LEU A 643 -18.48 18.76 -8.80
CA LEU A 643 -17.93 19.66 -7.81
C LEU A 643 -18.94 19.88 -6.66
N SER A 644 -18.41 20.13 -5.47
CA SER A 644 -19.21 20.51 -4.31
C SER A 644 -19.77 21.92 -4.47
N VAL A 645 -20.76 22.30 -3.68
CA VAL A 645 -21.33 23.66 -3.73
C VAL A 645 -20.24 24.71 -3.46
N ILE A 646 -19.31 24.42 -2.53
CA ILE A 646 -18.19 25.33 -2.23
C ILE A 646 -17.25 25.44 -3.42
N ALA A 647 -16.89 24.32 -4.06
CA ALA A 647 -16.03 24.34 -5.24
C ALA A 647 -16.70 25.01 -6.46
N LEU A 648 -18.01 24.78 -6.66
CA LEU A 648 -18.81 25.45 -7.69
C LEU A 648 -18.86 26.97 -7.48
N ALA A 649 -19.04 27.43 -6.24
CA ALA A 649 -19.02 28.85 -5.90
C ALA A 649 -17.66 29.48 -6.22
N GLN A 650 -16.57 28.80 -5.86
CA GLN A 650 -15.22 29.28 -6.17
C GLN A 650 -14.92 29.27 -7.67
N LEU A 651 -15.39 28.25 -8.40
CA LEU A 651 -15.21 28.12 -9.84
C LEU A 651 -15.99 29.20 -10.61
N THR A 652 -17.31 29.27 -10.40
CA THR A 652 -18.23 30.17 -11.13
C THR A 652 -18.17 31.61 -10.62
N GLY A 653 -17.75 31.83 -9.37
CA GLY A 653 -17.74 33.15 -8.72
C GLY A 653 -19.12 33.61 -8.25
N ILE A 654 -20.12 32.72 -8.31
CA ILE A 654 -21.46 32.94 -7.76
C ILE A 654 -21.41 32.62 -6.26
N SER A 655 -22.17 33.36 -5.45
CA SER A 655 -22.19 33.13 -4.01
C SER A 655 -22.69 31.72 -3.69
N LYS A 656 -22.14 31.11 -2.63
CA LYS A 656 -22.57 29.79 -2.15
C LYS A 656 -24.07 29.76 -1.89
N ASP A 657 -24.61 30.82 -1.30
CA ASP A 657 -26.02 30.93 -0.94
C ASP A 657 -26.90 31.00 -2.18
N ASP A 658 -26.50 31.74 -3.22
CA ASP A 658 -27.24 31.79 -4.48
C ASP A 658 -27.26 30.42 -5.18
N ILE A 659 -26.12 29.73 -5.23
CA ILE A 659 -26.04 28.37 -5.78
C ILE A 659 -26.96 27.43 -5.01
N SER A 660 -26.86 27.39 -3.67
CA SER A 660 -27.71 26.54 -2.83
C SER A 660 -29.20 26.86 -3.01
N ASN A 661 -29.57 28.14 -3.00
CA ASN A 661 -30.95 28.57 -3.18
C ASN A 661 -31.53 28.14 -4.54
N ARG A 662 -30.71 28.15 -5.59
CA ARG A 662 -31.13 27.67 -6.91
C ARG A 662 -31.22 26.15 -6.95
N LEU A 663 -30.19 25.46 -6.47
CA LEU A 663 -30.14 24.00 -6.43
C LEU A 663 -31.30 23.39 -5.66
N ASN A 664 -31.72 23.98 -4.54
CA ASN A 664 -32.84 23.46 -3.72
C ASN A 664 -34.14 23.24 -4.50
N ARG A 665 -34.32 23.89 -5.66
CA ARG A 665 -35.51 23.67 -6.52
C ARG A 665 -35.41 22.42 -7.40
N PHE A 666 -34.25 21.81 -7.51
CA PHE A 666 -33.94 20.74 -8.47
C PHE A 666 -33.68 19.38 -7.82
N HIS A 667 -34.09 19.14 -6.58
CA HIS A 667 -33.97 17.83 -5.92
C HIS A 667 -34.61 16.67 -6.69
N SER A 668 -35.55 16.95 -7.60
CA SER A 668 -36.17 15.94 -8.46
C SER A 668 -35.23 15.41 -9.56
N VAL A 669 -34.22 16.18 -9.96
CA VAL A 669 -33.31 15.87 -11.08
C VAL A 669 -31.82 15.88 -10.71
N LEU A 670 -31.46 16.51 -9.59
CA LEU A 670 -30.10 16.55 -9.03
C LEU A 670 -30.08 15.92 -7.64
N ASN A 671 -29.00 15.19 -7.36
CA ASN A 671 -28.64 14.78 -6.01
C ASN A 671 -27.84 15.91 -5.37
N ILE A 672 -28.46 16.58 -4.40
CA ILE A 672 -27.91 17.72 -3.69
C ILE A 672 -27.70 17.29 -2.24
N PRO A 673 -26.44 17.07 -1.83
CA PRO A 673 -26.12 16.66 -0.46
C PRO A 673 -26.38 17.78 0.54
N ASP A 674 -26.76 17.42 1.78
CA ASP A 674 -26.87 18.38 2.90
C ASP A 674 -25.51 19.01 3.25
N ASN A 675 -24.43 18.24 3.12
CA ASN A 675 -23.07 18.74 3.30
C ASN A 675 -22.57 19.43 2.03
N HIS A 676 -22.32 20.73 2.12
CA HIS A 676 -21.82 21.55 1.01
C HIS A 676 -20.42 21.21 0.50
N ASP A 677 -19.64 20.41 1.24
CA ASP A 677 -18.35 19.87 0.79
C ASP A 677 -18.51 18.62 -0.08
N THR A 678 -19.70 18.02 -0.12
CA THR A 678 -19.98 16.85 -0.96
C THR A 678 -20.39 17.29 -2.37
N PRO A 679 -19.93 16.59 -3.43
CA PRO A 679 -20.26 16.94 -4.82
C PRO A 679 -21.75 16.89 -5.14
N VAL A 680 -22.22 17.91 -5.87
CA VAL A 680 -23.55 17.94 -6.48
C VAL A 680 -23.53 17.07 -7.73
N ARG A 681 -24.53 16.20 -7.89
CA ARG A 681 -24.54 15.21 -8.98
C ARG A 681 -25.86 15.25 -9.74
N ILE A 682 -25.79 14.91 -11.01
CA ILE A 682 -27.00 14.63 -11.79
C ILE A 682 -27.53 13.25 -11.36
N LEU A 683 -28.83 13.12 -11.13
CA LEU A 683 -29.42 11.82 -10.78
C LEU A 683 -29.36 10.83 -11.94
N HIS A 684 -29.48 11.33 -13.17
CA HIS A 684 -29.43 10.49 -14.34
C HIS A 684 -28.94 11.26 -15.57
N LEU A 685 -28.02 10.64 -16.33
CA LEU A 685 -27.36 11.25 -17.48
C LEU A 685 -28.34 11.75 -18.56
N SER A 686 -29.53 11.16 -18.68
CA SER A 686 -30.55 11.68 -19.61
C SER A 686 -30.94 13.12 -19.33
N PHE A 687 -30.82 13.63 -18.09
CA PHE A 687 -31.11 15.04 -17.83
C PHE A 687 -30.12 15.96 -18.54
N ARG A 688 -28.83 15.62 -18.56
CA ARG A 688 -27.81 16.29 -19.37
C ARG A 688 -28.16 16.19 -20.86
N ASP A 689 -28.45 14.98 -21.34
CA ASP A 689 -28.76 14.73 -22.75
C ASP A 689 -30.00 15.54 -23.21
N PHE A 690 -30.99 15.71 -22.34
CA PHE A 690 -32.16 16.56 -22.59
C PHE A 690 -31.76 18.03 -22.72
N LEU A 691 -31.05 18.60 -21.74
CA LEU A 691 -30.71 20.02 -21.74
C LEU A 691 -29.82 20.40 -22.93
N VAL A 692 -28.88 19.53 -23.30
CA VAL A 692 -28.02 19.73 -24.48
C VAL A 692 -28.81 19.66 -25.79
N ASN A 693 -29.82 18.79 -25.91
CA ASN A 693 -30.57 18.62 -27.17
C ASN A 693 -31.91 19.37 -27.22
N ALA A 694 -32.31 20.02 -26.13
CA ALA A 694 -33.60 20.69 -26.03
C ALA A 694 -33.72 21.79 -27.10
N LYS A 695 -34.89 21.89 -27.72
CA LYS A 695 -35.20 22.94 -28.72
C LYS A 695 -35.90 24.17 -28.12
N GLY A 696 -35.97 24.25 -26.79
CA GLY A 696 -36.72 25.25 -26.04
C GLY A 696 -35.84 26.18 -25.20
N HIS A 697 -36.47 26.93 -24.29
CA HIS A 697 -35.78 27.90 -23.44
C HIS A 697 -34.73 27.27 -22.51
N PHE A 698 -34.88 26.00 -22.13
CA PHE A 698 -33.96 25.28 -21.26
C PHE A 698 -32.75 24.68 -21.99
N HIS A 699 -32.57 24.97 -23.27
CA HIS A 699 -31.40 24.53 -24.03
C HIS A 699 -30.10 25.07 -23.42
N VAL A 700 -29.10 24.20 -23.32
CA VAL A 700 -27.73 24.54 -22.92
C VAL A 700 -26.84 24.30 -24.13
N ASP A 701 -26.30 25.38 -24.72
CA ASP A 701 -25.31 25.28 -25.78
C ASP A 701 -23.99 24.74 -25.18
N GLU A 702 -23.58 23.54 -25.62
CA GLU A 702 -22.35 22.90 -25.14
C GLU A 702 -21.11 23.75 -25.41
N GLY A 703 -21.01 24.38 -26.59
CA GLY A 703 -19.85 25.17 -26.97
C GLY A 703 -19.73 26.45 -26.14
N GLU A 704 -20.84 27.17 -25.97
CA GLU A 704 -20.89 28.38 -25.15
C GLU A 704 -20.62 28.08 -23.67
N THR A 705 -21.21 27.01 -23.16
CA THR A 705 -21.07 26.66 -21.75
C THR A 705 -19.66 26.14 -21.45
N HIS A 706 -19.05 25.37 -22.36
CA HIS A 706 -17.64 25.01 -22.25
C HIS A 706 -16.72 26.23 -22.31
N GLU A 707 -17.00 27.23 -23.16
CA GLU A 707 -16.28 28.51 -23.15
C GLU A 707 -16.39 29.24 -21.81
N LYS A 708 -17.59 29.30 -21.21
CA LYS A 708 -17.79 29.85 -19.85
C LYS A 708 -16.96 29.10 -18.82
N ILE A 709 -16.97 27.76 -18.85
CA ILE A 709 -16.18 26.92 -17.93
C ILE A 709 -14.68 27.20 -18.08
N VAL A 710 -14.16 27.31 -19.31
CA VAL A 710 -12.74 27.67 -19.51
C VAL A 710 -12.45 29.04 -18.92
N SER A 711 -13.30 30.04 -19.15
CA SER A 711 -13.13 31.39 -18.60
C SER A 711 -13.09 31.37 -17.06
N HIS A 712 -13.96 30.57 -16.45
CA HIS A 712 -13.94 30.31 -15.01
C HIS A 712 -12.64 29.64 -14.55
N CYS A 713 -12.20 28.58 -15.22
CA CYS A 713 -10.95 27.88 -14.90
C CYS A 713 -9.73 28.80 -15.01
N LEU A 714 -9.63 29.58 -16.09
CA LEU A 714 -8.55 30.54 -16.31
C LEU A 714 -8.53 31.62 -15.23
N ARG A 715 -9.70 32.13 -14.81
CA ARG A 715 -9.82 33.09 -13.70
C ARG A 715 -9.39 32.49 -12.36
N VAL A 716 -9.84 31.29 -12.03
CA VAL A 716 -9.44 30.59 -10.80
C VAL A 716 -7.93 30.37 -10.79
N MET A 717 -7.37 29.90 -11.90
CA MET A 717 -5.93 29.71 -12.03
C MET A 717 -5.17 31.03 -11.97
N ASP A 718 -5.64 32.09 -12.62
CA ASP A 718 -4.93 33.38 -12.59
C ASP A 718 -4.98 34.06 -11.21
N THR A 719 -5.96 33.73 -10.38
CA THR A 719 -6.07 34.27 -9.01
C THR A 719 -5.31 33.42 -7.99
N LYS A 720 -5.40 32.09 -8.09
CA LYS A 720 -4.87 31.17 -7.07
C LYS A 720 -3.48 30.61 -7.38
N LEU A 721 -3.11 30.44 -8.65
CA LEU A 721 -1.78 29.94 -8.99
C LEU A 721 -0.72 30.97 -8.58
N LYS A 722 0.28 30.49 -7.85
CA LYS A 722 1.43 31.28 -7.40
C LYS A 722 2.60 30.35 -7.20
N HIS A 723 3.80 30.92 -7.23
CA HIS A 723 5.01 30.18 -6.95
C HIS A 723 4.96 29.62 -5.53
N ASN A 724 5.26 28.33 -5.39
CA ASN A 724 5.27 27.61 -4.13
C ASN A 724 3.88 27.66 -3.48
N VAL A 725 2.89 27.14 -4.21
CA VAL A 725 1.47 27.20 -3.84
C VAL A 725 1.21 26.57 -2.47
N CYS A 726 1.94 25.49 -2.14
CA CYS A 726 1.87 24.77 -0.86
C CYS A 726 2.79 25.33 0.23
N GLY A 727 3.59 26.37 -0.03
CA GLY A 727 4.48 26.96 0.97
C GLY A 727 5.57 26.02 1.48
N LEU A 728 6.09 25.14 0.62
CA LEU A 728 7.13 24.18 0.97
C LEU A 728 8.41 24.88 1.44
N ALA A 729 9.09 24.28 2.43
CA ALA A 729 10.24 24.88 3.09
C ALA A 729 11.47 25.00 2.20
N ASN A 730 11.66 24.08 1.25
CA ASN A 730 12.82 24.08 0.37
C ASN A 730 12.50 23.52 -1.03
N TYR A 731 13.30 23.94 -2.03
CA TYR A 731 13.16 23.52 -3.43
C TYR A 731 13.49 22.04 -3.67
N GLY A 732 14.17 21.38 -2.73
CA GLY A 732 14.51 19.96 -2.81
C GLY A 732 13.48 19.03 -2.16
N THR A 733 12.36 19.58 -1.66
CA THR A 733 11.33 18.80 -0.96
C THR A 733 10.75 17.80 -1.95
N GLN A 734 10.91 16.51 -1.68
CA GLN A 734 10.37 15.50 -2.57
C GLN A 734 8.87 15.41 -2.38
N ARG A 735 8.14 15.21 -3.47
CA ARG A 735 6.68 15.10 -3.48
C ARG A 735 6.18 14.03 -2.49
N LYS A 736 6.88 12.89 -2.42
CA LYS A 736 6.58 11.79 -1.50
C LYS A 736 6.71 12.16 -0.01
N ASP A 737 7.47 13.22 0.29
CA ASP A 737 7.69 13.69 1.66
C ASP A 737 6.67 14.78 2.06
N ILE A 738 5.78 15.20 1.15
CA ILE A 738 4.73 16.19 1.41
C ILE A 738 3.49 15.47 1.95
N GLU A 739 3.04 15.87 3.13
CA GLU A 739 1.82 15.31 3.71
C GLU A 739 0.59 15.62 2.83
N PRO A 740 -0.31 14.64 2.56
CA PRO A 740 -1.48 14.85 1.71
C PRO A 740 -2.41 15.97 2.18
N HIS A 741 -2.50 16.19 3.50
CA HIS A 741 -3.26 17.30 4.09
C HIS A 741 -2.78 18.67 3.61
N VAL A 742 -1.45 18.88 3.52
CA VAL A 742 -0.86 20.16 3.08
C VAL A 742 -1.25 20.46 1.64
N ILE A 743 -1.22 19.43 0.78
CA ILE A 743 -1.66 19.51 -0.61
C ILE A 743 -3.15 19.88 -0.66
N ASN A 744 -4.01 19.13 0.04
CA ASN A 744 -5.47 19.35 0.02
C ASN A 744 -5.90 20.69 0.62
N GLN A 745 -5.13 21.24 1.57
CA GLN A 745 -5.42 22.55 2.17
C GLN A 745 -5.15 23.71 1.18
N HIS A 746 -4.13 23.60 0.34
CA HIS A 746 -3.71 24.66 -0.57
C HIS A 746 -4.29 24.50 -1.99
N LEU A 747 -4.48 23.26 -2.42
CA LEU A 747 -5.06 22.89 -3.72
C LEU A 747 -6.52 22.53 -3.52
N THR A 748 -7.38 23.55 -3.50
CA THR A 748 -8.83 23.37 -3.41
C THR A 748 -9.38 22.65 -4.65
N ALA A 749 -10.52 21.96 -4.50
CA ALA A 749 -11.08 21.12 -5.56
C ALA A 749 -11.35 21.87 -6.89
N ASP A 750 -11.77 23.14 -6.83
CA ASP A 750 -11.95 23.99 -8.00
C ASP A 750 -10.62 24.33 -8.71
N LEU A 751 -9.52 24.50 -7.96
CA LEU A 751 -8.20 24.73 -8.53
C LEU A 751 -7.66 23.45 -9.19
N GLN A 752 -7.79 22.31 -8.51
CA GLN A 752 -7.41 21.01 -9.08
C GLN A 752 -8.18 20.73 -10.37
N TYR A 753 -9.50 20.95 -10.35
CA TYR A 753 -10.37 20.84 -11.52
C TYR A 753 -9.89 21.75 -12.66
N SER A 754 -9.67 23.04 -12.34
CA SER A 754 -9.24 24.03 -13.31
C SER A 754 -7.92 23.63 -13.97
N CYS A 755 -6.95 23.13 -13.20
CA CYS A 755 -5.66 22.70 -13.73
C CYS A 755 -5.73 21.45 -14.61
N HIS A 756 -6.66 20.52 -14.35
CA HIS A 756 -6.80 19.28 -15.13
C HIS A 756 -7.64 19.47 -16.40
N TYR A 757 -8.73 20.23 -16.35
CA TYR A 757 -9.78 20.14 -17.37
C TYR A 757 -9.95 21.39 -18.24
N TRP A 758 -9.22 22.48 -17.99
CA TRP A 758 -9.38 23.70 -18.80
C TRP A 758 -9.05 23.48 -20.29
N VAL A 759 -8.02 22.69 -20.61
CA VAL A 759 -7.67 22.36 -22.02
C VAL A 759 -8.74 21.48 -22.67
N TYR A 760 -9.30 20.52 -21.92
CA TYR A 760 -10.41 19.71 -22.40
C TYR A 760 -11.62 20.59 -22.78
N HIS A 761 -12.04 21.48 -21.87
CA HIS A 761 -13.16 22.37 -22.17
C HIS A 761 -12.85 23.36 -23.30
N LEU A 762 -11.60 23.79 -23.45
CA LEU A 762 -11.19 24.64 -24.56
C LEU A 762 -11.31 23.92 -25.90
N LYS A 763 -10.94 22.63 -25.96
CA LYS A 763 -11.17 21.80 -27.14
C LYS A 763 -12.68 21.67 -27.44
N GLN A 764 -13.49 21.40 -26.42
CA GLN A 764 -14.94 21.24 -26.60
C GLN A 764 -15.66 22.55 -26.93
N SER A 765 -15.11 23.71 -26.57
CA SER A 765 -15.66 25.01 -26.95
C SER A 765 -15.47 25.33 -28.44
N LYS A 766 -14.73 24.50 -29.20
CA LYS A 766 -14.51 24.63 -30.65
C LYS A 766 -13.88 25.98 -31.03
N GLY A 767 -12.95 26.47 -30.21
CA GLY A 767 -12.15 27.66 -30.52
C GLY A 767 -12.87 29.00 -30.35
N ARG A 768 -13.95 29.07 -29.55
CA ARG A 768 -14.63 30.34 -29.23
C ARG A 768 -13.73 31.31 -28.43
N ILE A 769 -12.74 30.78 -27.71
CA ILE A 769 -11.76 31.59 -26.97
C ILE A 769 -10.57 31.92 -27.86
N THR A 770 -10.14 33.18 -27.80
CA THR A 770 -9.03 33.69 -28.61
C THR A 770 -7.68 33.11 -28.18
N GLU A 771 -6.83 32.78 -29.15
CA GLU A 771 -5.47 32.29 -28.89
C GLU A 771 -4.60 33.29 -28.09
N SER A 772 -4.88 34.59 -28.23
CA SER A 772 -4.13 35.66 -27.56
C SER A 772 -4.38 35.68 -26.05
N GLU A 773 -5.61 35.39 -25.63
CA GLU A 773 -5.98 35.26 -24.23
C GLU A 773 -5.26 34.07 -23.58
N ILE A 774 -5.24 32.91 -24.26
CA ILE A 774 -4.52 31.73 -23.79
C ILE A 774 -3.02 31.97 -23.73
N LEU A 775 -2.44 32.60 -24.75
CA LEU A 775 -1.01 32.94 -24.76
C LEU A 775 -0.65 33.90 -23.62
N CYS A 776 -1.50 34.88 -23.32
CA CYS A 776 -1.32 35.81 -22.20
C CYS A 776 -1.32 35.07 -20.86
N PHE A 777 -2.31 34.20 -20.65
CA PHE A 777 -2.40 33.35 -19.47
C PHE A 777 -1.15 32.47 -19.32
N LEU A 778 -0.75 31.74 -20.36
CA LEU A 778 0.39 30.84 -20.32
C LEU A 778 1.69 31.58 -20.02
N LYS A 779 1.95 32.74 -20.65
CA LYS A 779 3.14 33.55 -20.37
C LYS A 779 3.25 33.97 -18.90
N LYS A 780 2.12 34.10 -18.19
CA LYS A 780 2.07 34.49 -16.77
C LYS A 780 2.04 33.29 -15.82
N ARG A 781 1.35 32.21 -16.19
CA ARG A 781 0.95 31.13 -15.26
C ARG A 781 1.48 29.74 -15.61
N PHE A 782 2.15 29.55 -16.76
CA PHE A 782 2.61 28.23 -17.20
C PHE A 782 3.42 27.44 -16.17
N LEU A 783 4.46 28.02 -15.57
CA LEU A 783 5.25 27.28 -14.55
C LEU A 783 4.44 26.95 -13.31
N HIS A 784 3.57 27.86 -12.87
CA HIS A 784 2.69 27.65 -11.71
C HIS A 784 1.69 26.52 -11.96
N TRP A 785 1.22 26.41 -13.21
CA TRP A 785 0.36 25.32 -13.64
C TRP A 785 1.12 23.98 -13.64
N LEU A 786 2.35 23.95 -14.15
CA LEU A 786 3.22 22.76 -14.06
C LEU A 786 3.54 22.36 -12.61
N GLU A 787 3.76 23.33 -11.71
CA GLU A 787 3.98 23.09 -10.28
C GLU A 787 2.80 22.32 -9.67
N VAL A 788 1.57 22.77 -9.95
CA VAL A 788 0.35 22.14 -9.43
C VAL A 788 0.16 20.75 -10.02
N LEU A 789 0.36 20.57 -11.33
CA LEU A 789 0.30 19.24 -11.95
C LEU A 789 1.35 18.28 -11.36
N ALA A 790 2.56 18.77 -11.09
CA ALA A 790 3.59 18.00 -10.40
C ALA A 790 3.18 17.61 -8.97
N LEU A 791 2.63 18.54 -8.19
CA LEU A 791 2.16 18.29 -6.82
C LEU A 791 1.04 17.24 -6.78
N ILE A 792 0.09 17.31 -7.72
CA ILE A 792 -1.03 16.35 -7.82
C ILE A 792 -0.57 15.02 -8.46
N GLY A 793 0.56 15.01 -9.17
CA GLY A 793 1.15 13.82 -9.77
C GLY A 793 0.78 13.54 -11.21
N SER A 794 0.23 14.54 -11.86
CA SER A 794 -0.30 14.49 -13.23
C SER A 794 0.58 15.30 -14.18
N ILE A 795 1.88 15.43 -13.89
CA ILE A 795 2.80 16.21 -14.75
C ILE A 795 3.03 15.56 -16.12
N SER A 796 2.89 14.24 -16.22
CA SER A 796 2.86 13.52 -17.50
C SER A 796 1.75 14.03 -18.41
N ASP A 797 0.60 14.36 -17.82
CA ASP A 797 -0.61 14.74 -18.55
C ASP A 797 -0.45 16.14 -19.18
N ALA A 798 0.45 16.96 -18.65
CA ALA A 798 0.78 18.28 -19.19
C ALA A 798 1.20 18.21 -20.66
N LEU A 799 1.93 17.16 -21.07
CA LEU A 799 2.36 16.98 -22.46
C LEU A 799 1.17 16.74 -23.39
N GLY A 800 0.27 15.82 -23.01
CA GLY A 800 -0.97 15.58 -23.77
C GLY A 800 -1.86 16.82 -23.83
N MET A 801 -1.89 17.63 -22.77
CA MET A 801 -2.59 18.92 -22.76
C MET A 801 -1.93 19.94 -23.70
N ILE A 802 -0.61 20.04 -23.72
CA ILE A 802 0.12 20.92 -24.66
C ILE A 802 -0.09 20.47 -26.11
N ASP A 803 -0.01 19.17 -26.39
CA ASP A 803 -0.28 18.62 -27.73
C ASP A 803 -1.73 18.88 -28.15
N THR A 804 -2.69 18.78 -27.21
CA THR A 804 -4.11 19.12 -27.45
C THR A 804 -4.26 20.59 -27.84
N LEU A 805 -3.56 21.50 -27.16
CA LEU A 805 -3.51 22.92 -27.51
C LEU A 805 -2.89 23.17 -28.89
N GLU A 806 -1.84 22.42 -29.25
CA GLU A 806 -1.10 22.58 -30.50
C GLU A 806 -1.83 22.00 -31.72
N PHE A 807 -2.60 20.93 -31.57
CA PHE A 807 -3.17 20.22 -32.72
C PHE A 807 -4.69 20.21 -32.79
N SER A 808 -5.41 20.55 -31.72
CA SER A 808 -6.86 20.30 -31.66
C SER A 808 -7.73 21.41 -31.08
N ALA A 809 -7.14 22.44 -30.46
CA ALA A 809 -7.92 23.53 -29.87
C ALA A 809 -8.41 24.56 -30.91
N TRP A 810 -7.67 24.75 -32.02
CA TRP A 810 -8.01 25.69 -33.09
C TRP A 810 -7.79 25.08 -34.48
N THR A 811 -8.47 25.65 -35.48
CA THR A 811 -8.33 25.25 -36.90
C THR A 811 -7.01 25.72 -37.53
N SER A 812 -6.47 26.84 -37.06
CA SER A 812 -5.12 27.32 -37.36
C SER A 812 -4.57 28.08 -36.15
N ILE A 813 -3.30 27.85 -35.82
CA ILE A 813 -2.63 28.46 -34.67
C ILE A 813 -1.66 29.53 -35.15
N GLY A 814 -1.72 30.71 -34.53
CA GLY A 814 -0.80 31.81 -34.77
C GLY A 814 0.63 31.46 -34.38
N ALA A 815 1.59 31.99 -35.14
CA ALA A 815 3.01 31.71 -34.96
C ALA A 815 3.52 31.99 -33.52
N GLY A 816 2.93 32.98 -32.84
CA GLY A 816 3.30 33.33 -31.46
C GLY A 816 2.92 32.26 -30.43
N LEU A 817 1.71 31.69 -30.51
CA LEU A 817 1.27 30.63 -29.62
C LEU A 817 1.96 29.31 -29.98
N SER A 818 2.07 28.97 -31.26
CA SER A 818 2.79 27.77 -31.71
C SER A 818 4.25 27.77 -31.24
N ALA A 819 4.98 28.89 -31.38
CA ALA A 819 6.35 28.99 -30.88
C ALA A 819 6.43 28.83 -29.35
N PHE A 820 5.49 29.41 -28.60
CA PHE A 820 5.42 29.26 -27.15
C PHE A 820 5.14 27.80 -26.76
N LEU A 821 4.15 27.14 -27.39
CA LEU A 821 3.79 25.76 -27.09
C LEU A 821 4.93 24.79 -27.44
N TYR A 822 5.64 25.03 -28.55
CA TYR A 822 6.85 24.28 -28.89
C TYR A 822 7.90 24.40 -27.77
N ASP A 823 8.21 25.61 -27.33
CA ASP A 823 9.18 25.84 -26.25
C ASP A 823 8.70 25.26 -24.91
N ALA A 824 7.41 25.38 -24.60
CA ALA A 824 6.74 24.81 -23.43
C ALA A 824 6.81 23.28 -23.42
N ARG A 825 6.58 22.64 -24.56
CA ARG A 825 6.69 21.19 -24.75
C ARG A 825 8.13 20.74 -24.49
N ARG A 826 9.12 21.41 -25.09
CA ARG A 826 10.55 21.12 -24.88
C ARG A 826 10.96 21.29 -23.42
N PHE A 827 10.53 22.38 -22.79
CA PHE A 827 10.81 22.66 -21.38
C PHE A 827 10.17 21.60 -20.46
N THR A 828 8.93 21.20 -20.73
CA THR A 828 8.20 20.20 -19.93
C THR A 828 8.85 18.83 -20.07
N LEU A 829 9.17 18.39 -21.29
CA LEU A 829 9.86 17.11 -21.53
C LEU A 829 11.18 16.99 -20.76
N GLN A 830 11.99 18.05 -20.77
CA GLN A 830 13.28 18.05 -20.08
C GLN A 830 13.12 17.98 -18.55
N ASN A 831 12.05 18.57 -18.00
CA ASN A 831 11.91 18.80 -16.56
C ASN A 831 10.83 17.96 -15.88
N ALA A 832 10.00 17.22 -16.61
CA ALA A 832 8.89 16.45 -16.06
C ALA A 832 9.36 15.44 -14.99
N TYR A 833 10.47 14.75 -15.24
CA TYR A 833 11.05 13.79 -14.29
C TYR A 833 11.43 14.46 -12.96
N ILE A 834 12.23 15.52 -13.00
CA ILE A 834 12.69 16.20 -11.79
C ILE A 834 11.53 16.90 -11.07
N ALA A 835 10.58 17.45 -11.81
CA ALA A 835 9.39 18.07 -11.25
C ALA A 835 8.47 17.04 -10.59
N GLY A 836 8.35 15.84 -11.14
CA GLY A 836 7.63 14.73 -10.52
C GLY A 836 8.23 14.30 -9.18
N ILE A 837 9.56 14.40 -9.02
CA ILE A 837 10.26 14.12 -7.76
C ILE A 837 10.19 15.31 -6.81
N ALA A 838 10.57 16.50 -7.26
CA ALA A 838 10.67 17.73 -6.47
C ALA A 838 10.04 18.90 -7.26
N PRO A 839 8.74 19.17 -7.08
CA PRO A 839 7.96 20.09 -7.93
C PRO A 839 8.57 21.48 -8.13
N LEU A 840 9.16 22.05 -7.07
CA LEU A 840 9.72 23.40 -7.13
C LEU A 840 11.00 23.51 -7.98
N GLN A 841 11.66 22.39 -8.32
CA GLN A 841 12.86 22.40 -9.15
C GLN A 841 12.65 22.99 -10.55
N ILE A 842 11.41 23.06 -11.05
CA ILE A 842 11.09 23.73 -12.31
C ILE A 842 11.52 25.21 -12.32
N TYR A 843 11.49 25.88 -11.15
CA TYR A 843 11.91 27.28 -11.01
C TYR A 843 13.41 27.45 -10.84
N CYS A 844 14.10 26.41 -10.38
CA CYS A 844 15.54 26.40 -10.16
C CYS A 844 16.26 25.73 -11.32
N SER A 845 16.41 24.40 -11.27
CA SER A 845 17.15 23.65 -12.30
C SER A 845 16.50 23.83 -13.68
N GLY A 846 15.16 23.79 -13.77
CA GLY A 846 14.47 23.89 -15.05
C GLY A 846 14.77 25.19 -15.80
N LEU A 847 14.57 26.33 -15.14
CA LEU A 847 14.87 27.63 -15.73
C LEU A 847 16.37 27.90 -15.92
N ALA A 848 17.21 27.49 -14.96
CA ALA A 848 18.64 27.72 -15.03
C ALA A 848 19.28 27.04 -16.25
N PHE A 849 18.92 25.79 -16.50
CA PHE A 849 19.50 24.97 -17.56
C PHE A 849 18.75 25.04 -18.91
N ALA A 850 17.62 25.74 -18.97
CA ALA A 850 16.96 26.02 -20.25
C ALA A 850 17.84 26.94 -21.15
N PRO A 851 17.80 26.78 -22.49
CA PRO A 851 18.59 27.57 -23.43
C PRO A 851 18.34 29.08 -23.33
N VAL A 852 19.33 29.89 -23.74
CA VAL A 852 19.24 31.36 -23.68
C VAL A 852 18.02 31.90 -24.43
N GLN A 853 17.69 31.30 -25.58
CA GLN A 853 16.58 31.74 -26.43
C GLN A 853 15.21 31.19 -26.01
N SER A 854 15.13 30.32 -25.00
CA SER A 854 13.85 29.76 -24.54
C SER A 854 12.85 30.85 -24.15
N ILE A 855 11.64 30.76 -24.70
CA ILE A 855 10.53 31.67 -24.45
C ILE A 855 10.06 31.53 -23.00
N ILE A 856 9.96 30.31 -22.47
CA ILE A 856 9.64 30.03 -21.07
C ILE A 856 10.70 30.65 -20.15
N LYS A 857 11.99 30.44 -20.45
CA LYS A 857 13.07 31.05 -19.64
C LYS A 857 12.96 32.57 -19.59
N LYS A 858 12.71 33.21 -20.74
CA LYS A 858 12.55 34.67 -20.81
C LYS A 858 11.29 35.15 -20.09
N ALA A 859 10.18 34.43 -20.21
CA ALA A 859 8.91 34.78 -19.58
C ALA A 859 8.99 34.71 -18.04
N PHE A 860 9.75 33.76 -17.49
CA PHE A 860 9.87 33.52 -16.05
C PHE A 860 11.24 33.87 -15.47
N TYR A 861 12.04 34.67 -16.18
CA TYR A 861 13.40 35.03 -15.77
C TYR A 861 13.47 35.65 -14.38
N GLY A 862 12.46 36.46 -14.01
CA GLY A 862 12.36 37.07 -12.69
C GLY A 862 12.21 36.06 -11.54
N GLU A 863 11.58 34.90 -11.76
CA GLU A 863 11.50 33.84 -10.75
C GLU A 863 12.85 33.15 -10.54
N MET A 864 13.62 32.94 -11.62
CA MET A 864 14.97 32.36 -11.56
C MET A 864 15.95 33.25 -10.78
N LEU A 865 15.92 34.57 -11.02
CA LEU A 865 16.81 35.54 -10.36
C LEU A 865 16.62 35.62 -8.83
N LYS A 866 15.45 35.24 -8.31
CA LYS A 866 15.23 35.15 -6.85
C LYS A 866 16.11 34.09 -6.20
N GLN A 867 16.52 33.07 -6.97
CA GLN A 867 17.22 31.89 -6.46
C GLN A 867 18.68 31.83 -6.90
N ILE A 868 19.00 32.26 -8.12
CA ILE A 868 20.32 32.10 -8.72
C ILE A 868 20.87 33.46 -9.16
N GLN A 869 21.93 33.91 -8.50
CA GLN A 869 22.60 35.18 -8.82
C GLN A 869 23.51 35.10 -10.05
N ARG A 870 24.01 33.90 -10.38
CA ARG A 870 24.90 33.67 -11.53
C ARG A 870 24.40 32.46 -12.32
N PRO A 871 23.70 32.66 -13.45
CA PRO A 871 23.18 31.55 -14.24
C PRO A 871 24.33 30.75 -14.87
N PRO A 872 24.14 29.44 -15.07
CA PRO A 872 25.13 28.61 -15.76
C PRO A 872 25.26 29.03 -17.23
N VAL A 873 26.41 28.72 -17.83
CA VAL A 873 26.58 28.80 -19.28
C VAL A 873 25.78 27.66 -19.91
N VAL A 874 24.85 28.00 -20.79
CA VAL A 874 23.94 27.07 -21.47
C VAL A 874 23.94 27.34 -22.97
N ALA A 875 23.45 26.39 -23.77
CA ALA A 875 23.32 26.56 -25.20
C ALA A 875 22.36 27.71 -25.56
N ASP A 876 22.56 28.29 -26.75
CA ASP A 876 21.71 29.38 -27.23
C ASP A 876 20.28 28.91 -27.53
N SER A 877 20.13 27.78 -28.22
CA SER A 877 18.84 27.19 -28.58
C SER A 877 18.72 25.75 -28.09
N TRP A 878 17.50 25.22 -28.11
CA TRP A 878 17.27 23.81 -27.93
C TRP A 878 18.03 23.00 -28.98
N SER A 879 18.74 21.96 -28.56
CA SER A 879 19.38 21.03 -29.47
C SER A 879 18.34 20.27 -30.32
N PRO A 880 18.73 19.67 -31.46
CA PRO A 880 17.85 18.80 -32.23
C PRO A 880 17.37 17.57 -31.44
N SER A 881 18.12 17.14 -30.42
CA SER A 881 17.74 16.05 -29.53
C SER A 881 16.50 16.44 -28.71
N LEU A 882 15.38 15.78 -28.96
CA LEU A 882 14.11 16.05 -28.26
C LEU A 882 14.16 15.60 -26.79
N GLN A 883 14.76 14.45 -26.54
CA GLN A 883 14.87 13.84 -25.21
C GLN A 883 16.10 12.93 -25.13
N THR A 884 16.71 12.89 -23.96
CA THR A 884 17.75 11.90 -23.60
C THR A 884 17.16 10.98 -22.55
N LEU A 885 17.19 9.67 -22.82
CA LEU A 885 16.67 8.64 -21.91
C LEU A 885 17.85 8.07 -21.12
N GLU A 886 17.99 8.50 -19.87
CA GLU A 886 19.08 8.08 -18.97
C GLU A 886 18.56 7.02 -17.98
N GLY A 887 19.32 5.95 -17.75
CA GLY A 887 18.95 4.94 -16.76
C GLY A 887 19.68 3.60 -16.85
N HIS A 888 20.30 3.27 -18.00
CA HIS A 888 21.20 2.13 -18.09
C HIS A 888 22.53 2.42 -17.39
N SER A 889 23.08 1.42 -16.70
CA SER A 889 24.42 1.50 -16.07
C SER A 889 25.53 0.95 -16.96
N GLY A 890 25.17 0.38 -18.11
CA GLY A 890 26.08 -0.15 -19.14
C GLY A 890 25.87 0.49 -20.50
N THR A 891 26.68 0.08 -21.47
CA THR A 891 26.55 0.55 -22.87
C THR A 891 25.26 0.01 -23.49
N VAL A 892 24.43 0.90 -24.04
CA VAL A 892 23.26 0.52 -24.84
C VAL A 892 23.73 0.01 -26.20
N SER A 893 23.47 -1.25 -26.48
CA SER A 893 23.94 -1.95 -27.68
C SER A 893 22.89 -2.00 -28.79
N SER A 894 21.61 -1.92 -28.43
CA SER A 894 20.49 -2.06 -29.37
C SER A 894 19.26 -1.31 -28.87
N VAL A 895 18.51 -0.76 -29.83
CA VAL A 895 17.21 -0.11 -29.58
C VAL A 895 16.21 -0.54 -30.65
N ALA A 896 14.93 -0.65 -30.27
CA ALA A 896 13.85 -0.95 -31.19
C ALA A 896 12.57 -0.22 -30.77
N PHE A 897 11.76 0.21 -31.73
CA PHE A 897 10.42 0.74 -31.48
C PHE A 897 9.38 -0.35 -31.61
N THR A 898 8.32 -0.27 -30.82
CA THR A 898 7.07 -0.98 -31.14
C THR A 898 6.52 -0.49 -32.49
N PRO A 899 5.75 -1.33 -33.20
CA PRO A 899 5.12 -0.94 -34.47
C PRO A 899 4.21 0.31 -34.38
N ASP A 900 3.60 0.55 -33.22
CA ASP A 900 2.79 1.75 -32.95
C ASP A 900 3.61 3.00 -32.59
N GLY A 901 4.93 2.84 -32.38
CA GLY A 901 5.85 3.91 -31.99
C GLY A 901 5.68 4.43 -30.56
N LEU A 902 4.81 3.83 -29.74
CA LEU A 902 4.50 4.30 -28.38
C LEU A 902 5.50 3.81 -27.33
N THR A 903 6.24 2.74 -27.62
CA THR A 903 7.23 2.16 -26.70
C THR A 903 8.57 1.96 -27.40
N LEU A 904 9.66 2.30 -26.72
CA LEU A 904 11.03 2.02 -27.15
C LEU A 904 11.63 0.97 -26.21
N ALA A 905 12.23 -0.09 -26.75
CA ALA A 905 13.07 -1.01 -26.00
C ALA A 905 14.55 -0.66 -26.20
N SER A 906 15.35 -0.75 -25.15
CA SER A 906 16.81 -0.64 -25.20
C SER A 906 17.46 -1.82 -24.49
N GLY A 907 18.34 -2.56 -25.19
CA GLY A 907 19.18 -3.61 -24.62
C GLY A 907 20.56 -3.07 -24.26
N SER A 908 21.11 -3.51 -23.13
CA SER A 908 22.34 -2.94 -22.56
C SER A 908 23.33 -4.01 -22.06
N GLY A 909 24.59 -3.59 -21.94
CA GLY A 909 25.66 -4.34 -21.26
C GLY A 909 25.55 -4.37 -19.72
N ASP A 910 24.49 -3.78 -19.15
CA ASP A 910 24.09 -4.01 -17.75
C ASP A 910 23.19 -5.25 -17.57
N ASN A 911 23.06 -6.06 -18.62
CA ASN A 911 22.28 -7.30 -18.67
C ASN A 911 20.76 -7.09 -18.58
N THR A 912 20.30 -5.83 -18.72
CA THR A 912 18.88 -5.48 -18.68
C THR A 912 18.37 -4.93 -20.00
N ILE A 913 17.07 -5.08 -20.22
CA ILE A 913 16.33 -4.35 -21.25
C ILE A 913 15.46 -3.32 -20.55
N LYS A 914 15.44 -2.08 -21.02
CA LYS A 914 14.50 -1.07 -20.52
C LYS A 914 13.46 -0.73 -21.58
N LEU A 915 12.20 -0.66 -21.15
CA LEU A 915 11.09 -0.18 -21.95
C LEU A 915 10.79 1.27 -21.56
N TRP A 916 10.71 2.13 -22.55
CA TRP A 916 10.51 3.56 -22.40
C TRP A 916 9.23 3.99 -23.08
N ASP A 917 8.48 4.87 -22.43
CA ASP A 917 7.38 5.58 -23.05
C ASP A 917 7.94 6.65 -23.99
N THR A 918 7.59 6.62 -25.27
CA THR A 918 8.16 7.58 -26.25
C THR A 918 7.55 8.98 -26.16
N THR A 919 6.43 9.13 -25.47
CA THR A 919 5.71 10.40 -25.30
C THR A 919 6.20 11.15 -24.06
N THR A 920 6.40 10.43 -22.96
CA THR A 920 6.80 11.01 -21.66
C THR A 920 8.30 10.82 -21.35
N GLY A 921 8.92 9.81 -21.95
CA GLY A 921 10.28 9.34 -21.64
C GLY A 921 10.44 8.72 -20.25
N THR A 922 9.34 8.32 -19.61
CA THR A 922 9.42 7.51 -18.38
C THR A 922 9.84 6.09 -18.71
N GLN A 923 10.74 5.53 -17.89
CA GLN A 923 11.07 4.11 -17.96
C GLN A 923 9.84 3.34 -17.45
N ARG A 924 9.09 2.72 -18.37
CA ARG A 924 7.91 1.91 -18.05
C ARG A 924 8.28 0.65 -17.30
N GLN A 925 9.37 0.00 -17.72
CA GLN A 925 9.76 -1.29 -17.17
C GLN A 925 11.25 -1.59 -17.40
N THR A 926 11.83 -2.38 -16.49
CA THR A 926 13.12 -3.05 -16.72
C THR A 926 12.85 -4.55 -16.79
N LEU A 927 13.30 -5.19 -17.87
CA LEU A 927 13.27 -6.63 -18.07
C LEU A 927 14.65 -7.17 -17.66
N GLU A 928 14.64 -7.98 -16.61
CA GLU A 928 15.83 -8.62 -16.04
C GLU A 928 15.74 -10.13 -16.25
N GLY A 929 16.85 -10.78 -16.57
CA GLY A 929 16.88 -12.24 -16.70
C GLY A 929 17.94 -12.80 -17.66
N HIS A 930 18.57 -11.95 -18.48
CA HIS A 930 19.82 -12.34 -19.14
C HIS A 930 20.97 -12.34 -18.14
N LEU A 931 21.92 -13.27 -18.32
CA LEU A 931 23.08 -13.40 -17.42
C LEU A 931 24.27 -12.56 -17.88
N ASP A 932 24.22 -12.06 -19.12
CA ASP A 932 25.30 -11.30 -19.74
C ASP A 932 24.76 -10.29 -20.77
N TRP A 933 25.66 -9.56 -21.43
CA TRP A 933 25.38 -8.42 -22.28
C TRP A 933 24.34 -8.74 -23.34
N ILE A 934 23.35 -7.87 -23.45
CA ILE A 934 22.35 -7.95 -24.51
C ILE A 934 22.94 -7.25 -25.73
N HIS A 935 22.87 -7.88 -26.90
CA HIS A 935 23.41 -7.31 -28.15
C HIS A 935 22.34 -6.86 -29.13
N SER A 936 21.15 -7.44 -29.05
CA SER A 936 20.08 -7.18 -30.00
C SER A 936 18.72 -7.33 -29.34
N VAL A 937 17.82 -6.41 -29.64
CA VAL A 937 16.40 -6.49 -29.29
C VAL A 937 15.55 -6.26 -30.55
N ALA A 938 14.44 -6.99 -30.69
CA ALA A 938 13.53 -6.85 -31.82
C ALA A 938 12.08 -7.07 -31.40
N PHE A 939 11.18 -6.18 -31.82
CA PHE A 939 9.74 -6.35 -31.62
C PHE A 939 9.14 -7.26 -32.69
N SER A 940 8.16 -8.08 -32.30
CA SER A 940 7.28 -8.74 -33.24
C SER A 940 6.38 -7.71 -33.96
N PRO A 941 5.88 -8.01 -35.17
CA PRO A 941 5.03 -7.09 -35.93
C PRO A 941 3.70 -6.72 -35.25
N ASP A 942 3.21 -7.56 -34.34
CA ASP A 942 2.02 -7.28 -33.51
C ASP A 942 2.32 -6.38 -32.29
N GLY A 943 3.60 -6.10 -32.01
CA GLY A 943 4.06 -5.31 -30.87
C GLY A 943 3.88 -5.99 -29.51
N LEU A 944 3.51 -7.27 -29.45
CA LEU A 944 3.20 -7.99 -28.20
C LEU A 944 4.37 -8.79 -27.66
N THR A 945 5.32 -9.19 -28.50
CA THR A 945 6.51 -9.96 -28.12
C THR A 945 7.81 -9.21 -28.43
N LEU A 946 8.75 -9.19 -27.51
CA LEU A 946 10.12 -8.70 -27.72
C LEU A 946 11.07 -9.90 -27.71
N ALA A 947 11.92 -10.04 -28.71
CA ALA A 947 13.04 -10.98 -28.69
C ALA A 947 14.33 -10.25 -28.29
N SER A 948 15.18 -10.90 -27.51
CA SER A 948 16.51 -10.40 -27.16
C SER A 948 17.58 -11.48 -27.29
N GLY A 949 18.72 -11.14 -27.89
CA GLY A 949 19.90 -11.99 -27.97
C GLY A 949 21.03 -11.49 -27.08
N SER A 950 21.69 -12.40 -26.36
CA SER A 950 22.71 -12.08 -25.36
C SER A 950 24.03 -12.86 -25.54
N SER A 951 25.07 -12.38 -24.87
CA SER A 951 26.34 -13.06 -24.62
C SER A 951 26.19 -14.31 -23.73
N ASP A 952 25.04 -14.51 -23.08
CA ASP A 952 24.74 -15.76 -22.35
C ASP A 952 24.38 -16.94 -23.27
N ASN A 953 24.56 -16.78 -24.58
CA ASN A 953 24.25 -17.74 -25.64
C ASN A 953 22.76 -18.09 -25.77
N THR A 954 21.87 -17.33 -25.12
CA THR A 954 20.42 -17.54 -25.18
C THR A 954 19.68 -16.41 -25.88
N ILE A 955 18.57 -16.76 -26.52
CA ILE A 955 17.57 -15.81 -26.99
C ILE A 955 16.41 -15.85 -26.00
N LYS A 956 15.94 -14.70 -25.54
CA LYS A 956 14.75 -14.64 -24.69
C LYS A 956 13.62 -13.93 -25.40
N LEU A 957 12.42 -14.50 -25.27
CA LEU A 957 11.16 -13.90 -25.69
C LEU A 957 10.48 -13.32 -24.46
N TRP A 958 10.10 -12.06 -24.56
CA TRP A 958 9.43 -11.29 -23.51
C TRP A 958 8.05 -10.91 -23.99
N ASP A 959 7.09 -11.00 -23.07
CA ASP A 959 5.79 -10.39 -23.28
C ASP A 959 5.90 -8.90 -22.96
N ILE A 960 5.64 -8.00 -23.90
CA ILE A 960 5.74 -6.57 -23.63
C ILE A 960 4.56 -6.07 -22.79
N THR A 961 3.40 -6.72 -22.90
CA THR A 961 2.20 -6.32 -22.16
C THR A 961 2.26 -6.67 -20.69
N THR A 962 2.98 -7.73 -20.32
CA THR A 962 3.21 -8.10 -18.90
C THR A 962 4.63 -7.77 -18.42
N GLY A 963 5.55 -7.55 -19.36
CA GLY A 963 7.01 -7.42 -19.17
C GLY A 963 7.61 -8.54 -18.33
N THR A 964 7.04 -9.73 -18.46
CA THR A 964 7.58 -10.96 -17.88
C THR A 964 8.19 -11.83 -18.99
N HIS A 965 9.15 -12.68 -18.62
CA HIS A 965 9.84 -13.60 -19.55
C HIS A 965 8.91 -14.74 -20.00
N ARG A 966 8.74 -14.93 -21.31
CA ARG A 966 7.91 -16.01 -21.89
C ARG A 966 8.69 -17.29 -22.11
N GLN A 967 9.83 -17.20 -22.80
CA GLN A 967 10.55 -18.38 -23.26
C GLN A 967 12.02 -18.06 -23.49
N THR A 968 12.89 -19.01 -23.12
CA THR A 968 14.30 -19.00 -23.50
C THR A 968 14.49 -20.01 -24.63
N LEU A 969 15.11 -19.57 -25.73
CA LEU A 969 15.55 -20.42 -26.82
C LEU A 969 17.06 -20.63 -26.68
N GLU A 970 17.43 -21.89 -26.49
CA GLU A 970 18.81 -22.35 -26.38
C GLU A 970 19.23 -23.09 -27.65
N GLY A 971 20.54 -23.16 -27.92
CA GLY A 971 21.07 -23.96 -29.02
C GLY A 971 22.16 -23.29 -29.85
N HIS A 972 22.44 -22.01 -29.63
CA HIS A 972 23.68 -21.36 -30.06
C HIS A 972 24.82 -21.69 -29.10
N LEU A 973 26.04 -21.82 -29.61
CA LEU A 973 27.22 -22.18 -28.82
C LEU A 973 28.07 -20.97 -28.40
N ASP A 974 27.73 -19.78 -28.88
CA ASP A 974 28.44 -18.53 -28.65
C ASP A 974 27.47 -17.32 -28.74
N TRP A 975 27.97 -16.10 -28.50
CA TRP A 975 27.18 -14.89 -28.32
C TRP A 975 26.24 -14.61 -29.48
N ILE A 976 24.97 -14.33 -29.16
CA ILE A 976 23.98 -13.93 -30.17
C ILE A 976 24.12 -12.44 -30.43
N ARG A 977 24.44 -12.08 -31.68
CA ARG A 977 24.70 -10.70 -32.09
C ARG A 977 23.48 -10.02 -32.70
N SER A 978 22.54 -10.79 -33.22
CA SER A 978 21.36 -10.26 -33.92
C SER A 978 20.16 -11.17 -33.77
N VAL A 979 18.98 -10.59 -33.57
CA VAL A 979 17.68 -11.24 -33.64
C VAL A 979 16.73 -10.42 -34.50
N ALA A 980 15.86 -11.07 -35.27
CA ALA A 980 14.87 -10.38 -36.10
C ALA A 980 13.62 -11.25 -36.31
N PHE A 981 12.44 -10.64 -36.15
CA PHE A 981 11.18 -11.28 -36.53
C PHE A 981 10.93 -11.15 -38.03
N SER A 982 10.30 -12.18 -38.61
CA SER A 982 9.70 -12.09 -39.93
C SER A 982 8.53 -11.08 -39.94
N PRO A 983 8.19 -10.47 -41.09
CA PRO A 983 7.07 -9.51 -41.18
C PRO A 983 5.69 -10.09 -40.82
N ASP A 984 5.52 -11.41 -40.93
CA ASP A 984 4.30 -12.12 -40.51
C ASP A 984 4.31 -12.49 -39.01
N GLY A 985 5.43 -12.28 -38.30
CA GLY A 985 5.62 -12.58 -36.89
C GLY A 985 5.76 -14.06 -36.55
N LEU A 986 5.80 -14.96 -37.54
CA LEU A 986 5.78 -16.40 -37.33
C LEU A 986 7.17 -17.04 -37.17
N THR A 987 8.22 -16.37 -37.65
CA THR A 987 9.60 -16.89 -37.65
C THR A 987 10.53 -15.89 -36.95
N LEU A 988 11.50 -16.40 -36.18
CA LEU A 988 12.53 -15.59 -35.53
C LEU A 988 13.91 -16.03 -36.02
N ALA A 989 14.59 -15.14 -36.75
CA ALA A 989 15.97 -15.38 -37.14
C ALA A 989 16.95 -14.92 -36.06
N SER A 990 17.99 -15.71 -35.81
CA SER A 990 19.10 -15.37 -34.92
C SER A 990 20.46 -15.63 -35.55
N GLY A 991 21.40 -14.70 -35.35
CA GLY A 991 22.79 -14.84 -35.79
C GLY A 991 23.75 -14.80 -34.60
N SER A 992 24.68 -15.75 -34.54
CA SER A 992 25.63 -15.92 -33.43
C SER A 992 27.09 -15.89 -33.90
N SER A 993 27.98 -15.61 -32.95
CA SER A 993 29.44 -15.75 -33.10
C SER A 993 29.89 -17.19 -33.33
N ASP A 994 29.01 -18.18 -33.15
CA ASP A 994 29.26 -19.60 -33.47
C ASP A 994 29.32 -19.89 -34.99
N ASN A 995 29.28 -18.83 -35.81
CA ASN A 995 29.25 -18.85 -37.27
C ASN A 995 27.98 -19.48 -37.87
N THR A 996 26.87 -19.51 -37.11
CA THR A 996 25.59 -20.03 -37.59
C THR A 996 24.45 -19.02 -37.54
N ILE A 997 23.46 -19.22 -38.41
CA ILE A 997 22.14 -18.57 -38.36
C ILE A 997 21.11 -19.65 -38.06
N LYS A 998 20.18 -19.37 -37.15
CA LYS A 998 19.02 -20.24 -36.85
C LYS A 998 17.72 -19.48 -37.11
N LEU A 999 16.66 -20.22 -37.45
CA LEU A 999 15.32 -19.72 -37.78
C LEU A 999 14.27 -20.37 -36.90
#